data_AF-A0AAX6MAH1-F1
#
_entry.id   AF-A0AAX6MAH1-F1
#
_cell.length_a   1.000
_cell.length_b   1.000
_cell.length_c   1.000
_cell.angle_alpha   90.00
_cell.angle_beta   90.00
_cell.angle_gamma   90.00
#
_symmetry.space_group_name_H-M   'P 1'
#
loop_
_entity.id
_entity.type
_entity.pdbx_description
1 polymer ?
#
loop_
_entity_poly.entity_id
_entity_poly.type
_entity_poly.pdbx_seq_one_letter_code
_entity_poly.pdbx_strand_id
1 'polypeptide(L)'
;MSRELAALGNLHREYVLNPITALAFYTSQTNGQKYLLAGEDTDIKIYHVQTTRFCGQLPIFQAQSIHGISVPSLDACQQPHLILVWGGHHVKVLSNDIIEDILLGHDRELDSIRNVEARAPDWIFDGRISPFGDGRIVLLTAHNEVIQANVDQDRGSLVFSNIQSPSRPILYSGNFFWISKDCVFVAAGTVFGEIIVWKCYLENPEPERDCEVLFVFTGHEGSIFGVHISPEIQTPRGEVLRLLASCSDDRTIRVWDITERCGNSEHQDQKGYEDRISEARETGFGNNIESTAHNDQSARCLATVMGHASRIWQVEFPQVQPLSETSNIVELYSFGEDATAQKWTLSLDTDTPGSGASKAAKLTHKSTTSNHSGKHIWSHAITSKGDDLLIATGGADGKITLIGTGVRSLSAGVTGGDQIKPASRVTDESKSITWSLLDIIQSSQANHTTNNLEKSNEISTGLALSSQGTKPKNAKEGFNRYTFISDSRLLAATNSGRIFVGSFQDGLSWVELTLPSEIGQIVFSHPFLGVPTADPIALVGTSSGEIYYYGESGSESLQLMTKVNGKIADIFCLSDTSVTPGHKHVDFLTTILRSTNAVLSQFDPHNLALKHTDVELEPGFMVTAATFTQGCLVLGSRKGVIVVLKQGDSGKYSPVSTIEVHRDEAITSILPLGNSDDQPHNYILSTCRDGRYRIHEIPTIANQPRAILVHEILPPFVSSIEGAWFSDNGDGTKDLMLCGFRSSNLVVWNETLRHEVATVDCGGSSRSYAWTPLRYRHDGFRFVFTKAGQMHVFSQTCAPHKTLKPGGHGREIKAVSASTGRYIATAAEDTVIRIWEYDDHDQQQQQQQQQQSDGNSNSRLRCVAALERHATGIQALKWYKNKYLFSSGGNEEFFVWKINQLQCNDFRGLAVVCEAVFPDRSEVGDARITDFDVACTASDGADGYEFVISMVLSNSTLQTYTYSRISGFRLLKRTTYTGACLTQVRQLDNDYVLTAATDGYLAIYSKTNPEADGESSGDNADAALAVTKLHQNSIKSLDVRQVPTLQDDGTLDYLVVTGGDDNALGVTHIRISPISASSASQGDGTSIIKSKSIIRPAHAAAITGIAFAHVDKDSAFVVTGSNDQRVRIWRLLGWQQKQQKQLRAQLLDERYSSVADAGDLDVFEGEGKDEEGMGERKKKVIVVGVGLEVWELEVRGAR
;
A
#
# COMPACT_ATOMS: atom_id res chain seq x y z
N MET A 1 17.03 -29.45 -35.93
CA MET A 1 16.27 -29.47 -34.67
C MET A 1 14.82 -29.75 -35.04
N SER A 2 14.25 -30.87 -34.62
CA SER A 2 12.85 -31.22 -34.93
C SER A 2 11.88 -30.36 -34.10
N ARG A 3 10.78 -29.92 -34.71
CA ARG A 3 9.72 -29.11 -34.09
C ARG A 3 9.11 -29.72 -32.82
N GLU A 4 9.25 -31.03 -32.60
CA GLU A 4 8.75 -31.73 -31.39
C GLU A 4 9.55 -31.39 -30.11
N LEU A 5 10.82 -31.01 -30.22
CA LEU A 5 11.63 -30.61 -29.05
C LEU A 5 11.26 -29.22 -28.50
N ALA A 6 10.59 -28.38 -29.29
CA ALA A 6 10.15 -27.03 -28.89
C ALA A 6 8.83 -27.03 -28.08
N ALA A 7 8.23 -28.21 -27.84
CA ALA A 7 6.99 -28.36 -27.07
C ALA A 7 7.21 -28.83 -25.63
N LEU A 8 8.47 -28.98 -25.19
CA LEU A 8 8.85 -29.46 -23.85
C LEU A 8 9.44 -28.30 -23.03
N GLY A 9 8.63 -27.70 -22.15
CA GLY A 9 9.09 -26.71 -21.18
C GLY A 9 9.11 -25.26 -21.68
N ASN A 10 7.94 -24.73 -22.08
CA ASN A 10 7.80 -23.31 -22.42
C ASN A 10 7.37 -22.49 -21.20
N LEU A 11 8.00 -21.32 -21.00
CA LEU A 11 7.57 -20.31 -20.04
C LEU A 11 6.65 -19.29 -20.72
N HIS A 12 5.46 -19.10 -20.16
CA HIS A 12 4.54 -18.04 -20.55
C HIS A 12 4.24 -17.13 -19.36
N ARG A 13 4.44 -15.81 -19.52
CA ARG A 13 4.22 -14.84 -18.45
C ARG A 13 2.72 -14.60 -18.27
N GLU A 14 2.19 -14.90 -17.09
CA GLU A 14 0.76 -14.83 -16.77
C GLU A 14 0.38 -13.53 -16.05
N TYR A 15 1.25 -13.06 -15.16
CA TYR A 15 0.97 -11.91 -14.31
C TYR A 15 2.26 -11.15 -14.01
N VAL A 16 2.15 -9.82 -13.93
CA VAL A 16 3.23 -8.89 -13.60
C VAL A 16 2.70 -7.84 -12.63
N LEU A 17 3.44 -7.64 -11.54
CA LEU A 17 3.28 -6.55 -10.59
C LEU A 17 4.64 -5.92 -10.31
N ASN A 18 4.93 -4.83 -11.01
CA ASN A 18 6.22 -4.16 -10.98
C ASN A 18 6.10 -2.66 -10.74
N PRO A 19 7.23 -1.97 -10.44
CA PRO A 19 7.27 -0.52 -10.40
C PRO A 19 6.64 0.13 -11.64
N ILE A 20 5.88 1.20 -11.43
CA ILE A 20 5.33 2.00 -12.54
C ILE A 20 6.30 3.14 -12.85
N THR A 21 7.03 3.00 -13.96
CA THR A 21 8.17 3.86 -14.31
C THR A 21 7.82 4.98 -15.28
N ALA A 22 6.66 4.92 -15.95
CA ALA A 22 6.15 6.00 -16.78
C ALA A 22 4.63 6.10 -16.73
N LEU A 23 4.11 7.33 -16.79
CA LEU A 23 2.67 7.62 -16.84
C LEU A 23 2.40 8.72 -17.86
N ALA A 24 1.33 8.59 -18.63
CA ALA A 24 0.83 9.67 -19.49
C ALA A 24 -0.70 9.60 -19.64
N PHE A 25 -1.36 10.76 -19.64
CA PHE A 25 -2.77 10.83 -19.96
C PHE A 25 -2.99 10.79 -21.48
N TYR A 26 -3.97 10.01 -21.90
CA TYR A 26 -4.42 9.90 -23.28
C TYR A 26 -5.90 10.23 -23.35
N THR A 27 -6.31 11.09 -24.29
CA THR A 27 -7.73 11.37 -24.52
C THR A 27 -8.13 10.77 -25.86
N SER A 28 -9.08 9.82 -25.83
CA SER A 28 -9.50 9.12 -27.04
C SER A 28 -10.28 10.03 -27.97
N GLN A 29 -10.01 9.90 -29.26
CA GLN A 29 -10.66 10.68 -30.31
C GLN A 29 -12.04 10.14 -30.63
N THR A 30 -12.25 8.84 -30.45
CA THR A 30 -13.49 8.15 -30.80
C THR A 30 -14.59 8.41 -29.78
N ASN A 31 -14.26 8.45 -28.49
CA ASN A 31 -15.24 8.57 -27.41
C ASN A 31 -15.05 9.81 -26.50
N GLY A 32 -13.95 10.56 -26.65
CA GLY A 32 -13.65 11.75 -25.85
C GLY A 32 -13.33 11.47 -24.38
N GLN A 33 -13.19 10.20 -24.00
CA GLN A 33 -12.88 9.77 -22.63
C GLN A 33 -11.37 9.83 -22.35
N LYS A 34 -11.03 9.96 -21.07
CA LYS A 34 -9.65 9.99 -20.60
C LYS A 34 -9.19 8.60 -20.17
N TYR A 35 -8.03 8.23 -20.66
CA TYR A 35 -7.30 7.02 -20.34
C TYR A 35 -5.93 7.38 -19.75
N LEU A 36 -5.38 6.47 -18.97
CA LEU A 36 -4.02 6.55 -18.46
C LEU A 36 -3.21 5.43 -19.09
N LEU A 37 -2.11 5.82 -19.74
CA LEU A 37 -1.08 4.91 -20.24
C LEU A 37 -0.04 4.75 -19.14
N ALA A 38 0.18 3.51 -18.70
CA ALA A 38 1.14 3.18 -17.67
C ALA A 38 2.23 2.25 -18.21
N GLY A 39 3.48 2.70 -18.14
CA GLY A 39 4.64 1.85 -18.39
C GLY A 39 4.90 0.98 -17.17
N GLU A 40 4.59 -0.31 -17.30
CA GLU A 40 4.93 -1.34 -16.31
C GLU A 40 5.96 -2.27 -16.95
N ASP A 41 7.24 -2.01 -16.63
CA ASP A 41 8.39 -2.59 -17.32
C ASP A 41 8.34 -2.39 -18.86
N THR A 42 8.22 -3.47 -19.63
CA THR A 42 8.33 -3.53 -21.10
C THR A 42 7.02 -3.21 -21.80
N ASP A 43 5.92 -3.18 -21.05
CA ASP A 43 4.55 -3.12 -21.56
C ASP A 43 3.87 -1.80 -21.17
N ILE A 44 3.06 -1.24 -22.09
CA ILE A 44 2.11 -0.17 -21.76
C ILE A 44 0.76 -0.80 -21.40
N LYS A 45 0.27 -0.53 -20.20
CA LYS A 45 -1.08 -0.89 -19.75
C LYS A 45 -2.00 0.31 -19.82
N ILE A 46 -3.21 0.10 -20.32
CA ILE A 46 -4.19 1.15 -20.59
C ILE A 46 -5.33 1.03 -19.58
N TYR A 47 -5.61 2.11 -18.87
CA TYR A 47 -6.65 2.16 -17.86
C TYR A 47 -7.64 3.29 -18.13
N HIS A 48 -8.93 3.01 -18.01
CA HIS A 48 -9.96 4.05 -18.07
C HIS A 48 -10.02 4.82 -16.75
N VAL A 49 -9.85 6.14 -16.80
CA VAL A 49 -9.67 6.99 -15.61
C VAL A 49 -10.93 7.05 -14.74
N GLN A 50 -12.11 7.12 -15.35
CA GLN A 50 -13.37 7.25 -14.60
C GLN A 50 -13.76 5.93 -13.92
N THR A 51 -13.77 4.84 -14.68
CA THR A 51 -14.25 3.52 -14.20
C THR A 51 -13.16 2.65 -13.59
N THR A 52 -11.90 3.13 -13.57
CA THR A 52 -10.71 2.39 -13.11
C THR A 52 -10.50 1.05 -13.81
N ARG A 53 -11.16 0.81 -14.95
CA ARG A 53 -11.12 -0.47 -15.66
C ARG A 53 -9.83 -0.58 -16.46
N PHE A 54 -9.19 -1.75 -16.40
CA PHE A 54 -8.12 -2.13 -17.32
C PHE A 54 -8.69 -2.41 -18.72
N CYS A 55 -8.18 -1.71 -19.73
CA CYS A 55 -8.67 -1.78 -21.11
C CYS A 55 -7.84 -2.71 -22.00
N GLY A 56 -6.52 -2.80 -21.77
CA GLY A 56 -5.62 -3.63 -22.56
C GLY A 56 -4.15 -3.38 -22.26
N GLN A 57 -3.29 -4.20 -22.86
CA GLN A 57 -1.82 -4.08 -22.77
C GLN A 57 -1.18 -4.10 -24.14
N LEU A 58 -0.03 -3.43 -24.28
CA LEU A 58 0.73 -3.34 -25.51
C LEU A 58 2.23 -3.57 -25.20
N PRO A 59 2.85 -4.64 -25.73
CA PRO A 59 4.29 -4.86 -25.57
C PRO A 59 5.10 -3.89 -26.43
N ILE A 60 6.00 -3.14 -25.80
CA ILE A 60 6.80 -2.09 -26.45
C ILE A 60 8.21 -2.57 -26.74
N PHE A 61 8.95 -2.95 -25.70
CA PHE A 61 10.36 -3.33 -25.75
C PHE A 61 10.56 -4.80 -25.44
N GLN A 62 11.67 -5.40 -25.91
CA GLN A 62 11.94 -6.81 -25.67
C GLN A 62 12.43 -7.09 -24.23
N ALA A 63 13.32 -6.25 -23.70
CA ALA A 63 13.96 -6.46 -22.39
C ALA A 63 14.46 -5.14 -21.77
N GLN A 64 13.61 -4.11 -21.79
CA GLN A 64 13.93 -2.79 -21.25
C GLN A 64 12.67 -2.13 -20.67
N SER A 65 12.79 -1.61 -19.46
CA SER A 65 11.72 -0.86 -18.83
C SER A 65 11.50 0.50 -19.50
N ILE A 66 10.24 0.89 -19.68
CA ILE A 66 9.82 2.19 -20.19
C ILE A 66 10.10 3.25 -19.13
N HIS A 67 10.81 4.32 -19.47
CA HIS A 67 11.10 5.44 -18.56
C HIS A 67 10.29 6.70 -18.90
N GLY A 68 9.73 6.80 -20.10
CA GLY A 68 8.88 7.93 -20.45
C GLY A 68 7.96 7.67 -21.64
N ILE A 69 6.83 8.36 -21.62
CA ILE A 69 5.77 8.33 -22.63
C ILE A 69 5.39 9.78 -22.91
N SER A 70 5.43 10.19 -24.18
CA SER A 70 5.05 11.53 -24.61
C SER A 70 3.86 11.44 -25.55
N VAL A 71 2.74 12.00 -25.10
CA VAL A 71 1.47 12.06 -25.83
C VAL A 71 1.25 13.52 -26.26
N PRO A 72 1.14 13.81 -27.57
CA PRO A 72 0.86 15.16 -28.04
C PRO A 72 -0.55 15.62 -27.65
N SER A 73 -0.74 16.92 -27.44
CA SER A 73 -2.06 17.51 -27.15
C SER A 73 -3.00 17.38 -28.36
N LEU A 74 -4.29 17.20 -28.10
CA LEU A 74 -5.35 17.13 -29.13
C LEU A 74 -5.44 18.42 -29.98
N ASP A 75 -5.05 19.56 -29.41
CA ASP A 75 -5.11 20.86 -30.10
C ASP A 75 -3.96 21.06 -31.11
N ALA A 76 -2.96 20.17 -31.12
CA ALA A 76 -1.79 20.25 -31.99
C ALA A 76 -2.02 19.53 -33.34
N CYS A 77 -2.62 20.27 -34.29
CA CYS A 77 -2.64 20.02 -35.75
C CYS A 77 -3.36 18.76 -36.32
N GLN A 78 -3.84 18.90 -37.56
CA GLN A 78 -4.65 17.94 -38.34
C GLN A 78 -3.89 16.70 -38.89
N GLN A 79 -2.86 16.21 -38.19
CA GLN A 79 -1.99 15.11 -38.65
C GLN A 79 -2.17 13.84 -37.78
N PRO A 80 -1.81 12.63 -38.28
CA PRO A 80 -1.86 11.42 -37.47
C PRO A 80 -0.98 11.57 -36.24
N HIS A 81 -1.61 11.52 -35.07
CA HIS A 81 -0.95 11.72 -33.79
C HIS A 81 -0.10 10.50 -33.46
N LEU A 82 1.19 10.74 -33.29
CA LEU A 82 2.18 9.74 -32.91
C LEU A 82 2.39 9.79 -31.39
N ILE A 83 2.67 8.64 -30.78
CA ILE A 83 3.07 8.54 -29.37
C ILE A 83 4.52 8.10 -29.34
N LEU A 84 5.34 8.85 -28.60
CA LEU A 84 6.75 8.54 -28.40
C LEU A 84 6.93 7.82 -27.06
N VAL A 85 7.66 6.71 -27.09
CA VAL A 85 7.97 5.91 -25.90
C VAL A 85 9.48 5.65 -25.87
N TRP A 86 10.10 5.81 -24.71
CA TRP A 86 11.53 5.53 -24.52
C TRP A 86 11.81 4.80 -23.21
N GLY A 87 12.93 4.07 -23.18
CA GLY A 87 13.43 3.33 -22.03
C GLY A 87 14.92 3.11 -22.18
N GLY A 88 15.72 3.62 -21.25
CA GLY A 88 17.18 3.63 -21.39
C GLY A 88 17.62 4.32 -22.69
N HIS A 89 18.25 3.55 -23.59
CA HIS A 89 18.63 4.00 -24.94
C HIS A 89 17.67 3.51 -26.05
N HIS A 90 16.57 2.86 -25.70
CA HIS A 90 15.59 2.32 -26.64
C HIS A 90 14.45 3.31 -26.87
N VAL A 91 14.00 3.41 -28.12
CA VAL A 91 12.95 4.34 -28.55
C VAL A 91 11.99 3.65 -29.50
N LYS A 92 10.69 3.90 -29.33
CA LYS A 92 9.63 3.44 -30.21
C LYS A 92 8.62 4.54 -30.44
N VAL A 93 8.10 4.61 -31.66
CA VAL A 93 6.99 5.50 -32.04
C VAL A 93 5.79 4.65 -32.43
N LEU A 94 4.64 5.00 -31.88
CA LEU A 94 3.37 4.31 -32.08
C LEU A 94 2.37 5.23 -32.78
N SER A 95 1.50 4.68 -33.63
CA SER A 95 0.31 5.40 -34.09
C SER A 95 -0.77 5.37 -33.01
N ASN A 96 -1.50 6.47 -32.82
CA ASN A 96 -2.69 6.50 -31.97
C ASN A 96 -3.73 5.43 -32.35
N ASP A 97 -3.83 5.06 -33.62
CA ASP A 97 -4.79 4.05 -34.10
C ASP A 97 -4.63 2.71 -33.36
N ILE A 98 -3.40 2.36 -32.96
CA ILE A 98 -3.13 1.12 -32.21
C ILE A 98 -3.82 1.15 -30.84
N ILE A 99 -3.80 2.31 -30.18
CA ILE A 99 -4.47 2.49 -28.90
C ILE A 99 -5.99 2.48 -29.10
N GLU A 100 -6.50 3.22 -30.08
CA GLU A 100 -7.94 3.25 -30.38
C GLU A 100 -8.48 1.86 -30.75
N ASP A 101 -7.74 1.05 -31.52
CA ASP A 101 -8.12 -0.32 -31.88
C ASP A 101 -8.25 -1.22 -30.63
N ILE A 102 -7.33 -1.11 -29.68
CA ILE A 102 -7.40 -1.81 -28.38
C ILE A 102 -8.63 -1.36 -27.59
N LEU A 103 -8.92 -0.05 -27.58
CA LEU A 103 -10.09 0.50 -26.90
C LEU A 103 -11.42 0.03 -27.52
N LEU A 104 -11.44 -0.22 -28.84
CA LEU A 104 -12.59 -0.75 -29.58
C LEU A 104 -12.72 -2.27 -29.49
N GLY A 105 -11.73 -2.97 -28.92
CA GLY A 105 -11.72 -4.44 -28.80
C GLY A 105 -11.44 -5.17 -30.11
N HIS A 106 -10.78 -4.51 -31.07
CA HIS A 106 -10.35 -5.17 -32.30
C HIS A 106 -9.05 -5.95 -32.06
N ASP A 107 -9.13 -7.29 -32.05
CA ASP A 107 -7.95 -8.16 -32.08
C ASP A 107 -7.34 -8.14 -33.48
N ARG A 108 -6.54 -7.12 -33.80
CA ARG A 108 -5.54 -7.29 -34.87
C ARG A 108 -4.43 -8.18 -34.32
N GLU A 109 -3.96 -9.14 -35.13
CA GLU A 109 -2.73 -9.86 -34.82
C GLU A 109 -1.64 -8.83 -34.49
N LEU A 110 -1.10 -8.89 -33.26
CA LEU A 110 0.00 -8.05 -32.77
C LEU A 110 1.24 -8.13 -33.68
N ASP A 111 1.29 -9.10 -34.60
CA ASP A 111 2.25 -9.24 -35.69
C ASP A 111 2.30 -8.02 -36.64
N SER A 112 1.30 -7.12 -36.58
CA SER A 112 1.26 -5.84 -37.30
C SER A 112 2.00 -4.69 -36.59
N ILE A 113 2.47 -4.86 -35.35
CA ILE A 113 3.29 -3.87 -34.60
C ILE A 113 4.78 -3.99 -35.03
N ARG A 114 5.02 -4.02 -36.35
CA ARG A 114 6.37 -4.09 -36.97
C ARG A 114 7.07 -2.72 -37.01
N ASN A 115 6.88 -1.86 -36.01
CA ASN A 115 7.79 -0.72 -35.85
C ASN A 115 9.02 -1.21 -35.10
N VAL A 116 10.17 -1.17 -35.77
CA VAL A 116 11.44 -1.66 -35.26
C VAL A 116 11.88 -0.80 -34.07
N GLU A 117 12.20 -1.45 -32.96
CA GLU A 117 12.82 -0.82 -31.80
C GLU A 117 14.12 -0.11 -32.23
N ALA A 118 14.18 1.21 -32.06
CA ALA A 118 15.36 2.00 -32.42
C ALA A 118 16.24 2.20 -31.20
N ARG A 119 17.56 2.21 -31.43
CA ARG A 119 18.57 2.41 -30.38
C ARG A 119 19.25 3.76 -30.56
N ALA A 120 18.99 4.67 -29.63
CA ALA A 120 19.69 5.93 -29.51
C ALA A 120 21.16 5.69 -29.10
N PRO A 121 22.08 6.62 -29.38
CA PRO A 121 23.49 6.48 -29.03
C PRO A 121 23.74 6.55 -27.51
N ASP A 122 22.79 7.10 -26.75
CA ASP A 122 22.92 7.32 -25.31
C ASP A 122 21.57 7.17 -24.58
N TRP A 123 21.60 7.16 -23.24
CA TRP A 123 20.42 7.13 -22.38
C TRP A 123 19.57 8.40 -22.54
N ILE A 124 18.25 8.25 -22.56
CA ILE A 124 17.29 9.34 -22.82
C ILE A 124 16.60 9.75 -21.52
N PHE A 125 16.56 11.06 -21.28
CA PHE A 125 15.85 11.67 -20.14
C PHE A 125 14.47 12.21 -20.50
N ASP A 126 14.36 12.96 -21.60
CA ASP A 126 13.09 13.53 -22.08
C ASP A 126 13.00 13.39 -23.61
N GLY A 127 11.79 13.32 -24.13
CA GLY A 127 11.52 13.13 -25.55
C GLY A 127 10.17 13.73 -25.95
N ARG A 128 10.14 14.51 -27.04
CA ARG A 128 8.92 15.18 -27.51
C ARG A 128 8.84 15.20 -29.02
N ILE A 129 7.62 15.02 -29.53
CA ILE A 129 7.28 15.23 -30.93
C ILE A 129 7.04 16.72 -31.15
N SER A 130 7.46 17.23 -32.30
CA SER A 130 7.25 18.61 -32.71
C SER A 130 5.76 18.95 -32.80
N PRO A 131 5.30 20.04 -32.16
CA PRO A 131 3.90 20.47 -32.23
C PRO A 131 3.54 21.13 -33.57
N PHE A 132 4.53 21.40 -34.44
CA PHE A 132 4.35 22.15 -35.69
C PHE A 132 3.98 21.27 -36.90
N GLY A 133 3.73 19.98 -36.69
CA GLY A 133 3.24 19.08 -37.75
C GLY A 133 4.28 18.69 -38.81
N ASP A 134 5.57 18.83 -38.52
CA ASP A 134 6.68 18.46 -39.40
C ASP A 134 7.20 17.02 -39.17
N GLY A 135 6.64 16.29 -38.19
CA GLY A 135 7.02 14.93 -37.85
C GLY A 135 8.39 14.80 -37.18
N ARG A 136 9.04 15.92 -36.82
CA ARG A 136 10.33 15.91 -36.12
C ARG A 136 10.16 15.47 -34.68
N ILE A 137 11.13 14.69 -34.20
CA ILE A 137 11.23 14.22 -32.83
C ILE A 137 12.54 14.73 -32.27
N VAL A 138 12.52 15.21 -31.03
CA VAL A 138 13.72 15.61 -30.30
C VAL A 138 13.83 14.75 -29.04
N LEU A 139 15.04 14.31 -28.75
CA LEU A 139 15.41 13.54 -27.56
C LEU A 139 16.53 14.26 -26.81
N LEU A 140 16.45 14.31 -25.49
CA LEU A 140 17.49 14.84 -24.61
C LEU A 140 18.21 13.67 -23.93
N THR A 141 19.54 13.62 -24.05
CA THR A 141 20.34 12.50 -23.55
C THR A 141 21.03 12.76 -22.21
N ALA A 142 21.62 11.73 -21.63
CA ALA A 142 22.34 11.80 -20.38
C ALA A 142 23.66 12.56 -20.42
N HIS A 143 24.24 12.75 -21.61
CA HIS A 143 25.40 13.62 -21.82
C HIS A 143 25.02 15.04 -22.26
N ASN A 144 23.80 15.52 -21.96
CA ASN A 144 23.31 16.84 -22.34
C ASN A 144 23.35 17.10 -23.85
N GLU A 145 22.98 16.09 -24.64
CA GLU A 145 22.91 16.19 -26.09
C GLU A 145 21.43 16.21 -26.53
N VAL A 146 21.13 17.08 -27.50
CA VAL A 146 19.85 17.12 -28.20
C VAL A 146 20.00 16.35 -29.50
N ILE A 147 19.23 15.26 -29.63
CA ILE A 147 19.23 14.39 -30.81
C ILE A 147 17.93 14.61 -31.57
N GLN A 148 18.03 15.00 -32.83
CA GLN A 148 16.90 15.07 -33.74
C GLN A 148 16.65 13.70 -34.41
N ALA A 149 15.41 13.27 -34.47
CA ALA A 149 15.00 12.04 -35.16
C ALA A 149 13.75 12.27 -36.01
N ASN A 150 13.62 11.50 -37.09
CA ASN A 150 12.43 11.48 -37.95
C ASN A 150 11.94 10.05 -38.14
N VAL A 151 10.65 9.88 -38.35
CA VAL A 151 10.05 8.57 -38.68
C VAL A 151 10.24 8.30 -40.17
N ASP A 152 11.00 7.25 -40.51
CA ASP A 152 11.11 6.78 -41.90
C ASP A 152 9.84 6.00 -42.27
N GLN A 153 9.03 6.57 -43.18
CA GLN A 153 7.76 5.99 -43.61
C GLN A 153 7.93 4.66 -44.39
N ASP A 154 9.09 4.43 -45.02
CA ASP A 154 9.33 3.22 -45.82
C ASP A 154 9.81 2.05 -44.95
N ARG A 155 10.49 2.33 -43.83
CA ARG A 155 11.09 1.33 -42.94
C ARG A 155 10.36 1.16 -41.60
N GLY A 156 9.45 2.08 -41.24
CA GLY A 156 8.80 2.09 -39.93
C GLY A 156 9.78 2.23 -38.76
N SER A 157 10.96 2.80 -39.02
CA SER A 157 12.07 2.94 -38.05
C SER A 157 12.44 4.40 -37.86
N LEU A 158 12.88 4.75 -36.65
CA LEU A 158 13.44 6.08 -36.37
C LEU A 158 14.83 6.20 -37.00
N VAL A 159 15.04 7.29 -37.75
CA VAL A 159 16.36 7.70 -38.21
C VAL A 159 16.83 8.85 -37.34
N PHE A 160 17.90 8.60 -36.59
CA PHE A 160 18.58 9.63 -35.82
C PHE A 160 19.44 10.49 -36.75
N SER A 161 19.39 11.79 -36.51
CA SER A 161 20.08 12.82 -37.27
C SER A 161 20.88 13.69 -36.30
N ASN A 162 21.01 14.98 -36.58
CA ASN A 162 21.90 15.93 -35.91
C ASN A 162 21.97 15.75 -34.39
N ILE A 163 23.20 15.75 -33.84
CA ILE A 163 23.47 15.68 -32.41
C ILE A 163 24.15 16.99 -32.02
N GLN A 164 23.47 17.79 -31.21
CA GLN A 164 23.93 19.11 -30.80
C GLN A 164 24.07 19.16 -29.28
N SER A 165 25.14 19.78 -28.79
CA SER A 165 25.38 19.93 -27.37
C SER A 165 26.29 21.13 -27.10
N PRO A 166 25.97 22.00 -26.12
CA PRO A 166 26.85 23.09 -25.73
C PRO A 166 28.04 22.61 -24.89
N SER A 167 27.87 21.52 -24.14
CA SER A 167 28.83 20.89 -23.24
C SER A 167 28.29 19.52 -22.84
N ARG A 168 29.18 18.59 -22.43
CA ARG A 168 28.83 17.19 -22.17
C ARG A 168 28.92 16.77 -20.68
N PRO A 169 28.30 17.48 -19.72
CA PRO A 169 28.20 17.00 -18.36
C PRO A 169 27.26 15.80 -18.28
N ILE A 170 27.46 14.97 -17.25
CA ILE A 170 26.54 13.88 -16.93
C ILE A 170 25.30 14.46 -16.26
N LEU A 171 24.14 14.15 -16.80
CA LEU A 171 22.84 14.56 -16.28
C LEU A 171 22.20 13.44 -15.44
N TYR A 172 21.44 13.84 -14.42
CA TYR A 172 20.46 12.97 -13.75
C TYR A 172 19.02 13.41 -14.02
N SER A 173 18.83 14.60 -14.59
CA SER A 173 17.53 15.10 -15.01
C SER A 173 17.66 16.06 -16.17
N GLY A 174 16.58 16.17 -16.93
CA GLY A 174 16.51 17.11 -18.04
C GLY A 174 15.06 17.34 -18.43
N ASN A 175 14.75 18.57 -18.82
CA ASN A 175 13.44 18.94 -19.34
C ASN A 175 13.62 19.94 -20.47
N PHE A 176 12.83 19.79 -21.53
CA PHE A 176 12.85 20.74 -22.64
C PHE A 176 11.47 20.97 -23.24
N PHE A 177 11.32 22.04 -24.00
CA PHE A 177 10.15 22.27 -24.84
C PHE A 177 10.50 23.06 -26.10
N TRP A 178 9.58 23.05 -27.05
CA TRP A 178 9.71 23.77 -28.31
C TRP A 178 9.31 25.24 -28.12
N ILE A 179 10.22 26.18 -28.41
CA ILE A 179 9.88 27.61 -28.46
C ILE A 179 9.35 27.98 -29.84
N SER A 180 10.02 27.47 -30.88
CA SER A 180 9.65 27.70 -32.27
C SER A 180 9.92 26.45 -33.09
N LYS A 181 9.56 26.49 -34.37
CA LYS A 181 9.79 25.38 -35.29
C LYS A 181 11.24 24.90 -35.28
N ASP A 182 12.21 25.80 -35.12
CA ASP A 182 13.64 25.45 -35.25
C ASP A 182 14.45 25.74 -33.97
N CYS A 183 13.77 25.97 -32.83
CA CYS A 183 14.43 26.25 -31.55
C CYS A 183 13.80 25.49 -30.39
N VAL A 184 14.65 24.78 -29.66
CA VAL A 184 14.31 24.06 -28.42
C VAL A 184 14.99 24.75 -27.23
N PHE A 185 14.30 24.79 -26.09
CA PHE A 185 14.80 25.35 -24.85
C PHE A 185 14.95 24.26 -23.80
N VAL A 186 16.16 24.10 -23.27
CA VAL A 186 16.59 22.97 -22.46
C VAL A 186 16.99 23.45 -21.07
N ALA A 187 16.52 22.76 -20.03
CA ALA A 187 17.07 22.81 -18.69
C ALA A 187 17.67 21.45 -18.36
N ALA A 188 18.96 21.43 -18.03
CA ALA A 188 19.74 20.24 -17.79
C ALA A 188 20.25 20.22 -16.35
N GLY A 189 19.82 19.22 -15.56
CA GLY A 189 20.23 19.02 -14.17
C GLY A 189 21.41 18.06 -14.08
N THR A 190 22.56 18.57 -13.66
CA THR A 190 23.81 17.80 -13.62
C THR A 190 23.94 16.97 -12.35
N VAL A 191 24.81 15.96 -12.40
CA VAL A 191 25.24 15.20 -11.21
C VAL A 191 26.01 16.05 -10.19
N PHE A 192 26.54 17.20 -10.61
CA PHE A 192 27.40 18.07 -9.80
C PHE A 192 26.64 19.18 -9.05
N GLY A 193 25.31 19.20 -9.12
CA GLY A 193 24.47 20.20 -8.43
C GLY A 193 24.29 21.50 -9.20
N GLU A 194 24.74 21.53 -10.46
CA GLU A 194 24.57 22.66 -11.38
C GLU A 194 23.37 22.43 -12.30
N ILE A 195 22.69 23.52 -12.67
CA ILE A 195 21.59 23.47 -13.64
C ILE A 195 21.94 24.38 -14.82
N ILE A 196 22.00 23.80 -16.01
CA ILE A 196 22.39 24.51 -17.24
C ILE A 196 21.12 24.76 -18.06
N VAL A 197 20.86 26.03 -18.39
CA VAL A 197 19.72 26.45 -19.20
C VAL A 197 20.24 26.99 -20.53
N TRP A 198 19.80 26.42 -21.65
CA TRP A 198 20.33 26.72 -22.97
C TRP A 198 19.30 26.53 -24.10
N LYS A 199 19.57 27.15 -25.25
CA LYS A 199 18.78 27.03 -26.49
C LYS A 199 19.53 26.23 -27.53
N CYS A 200 18.81 25.35 -28.23
CA CYS A 200 19.30 24.55 -29.35
C CYS A 200 18.61 25.00 -30.63
N TYR A 201 19.37 25.38 -31.65
CA TYR A 201 18.87 25.75 -32.97
C TYR A 201 19.07 24.60 -33.96
N LEU A 202 17.97 23.98 -34.40
CA LEU A 202 17.99 22.71 -35.13
C LEU A 202 18.38 22.86 -36.61
N GLU A 203 18.10 24.02 -37.22
CA GLU A 203 18.37 24.32 -38.64
C GLU A 203 19.03 25.70 -38.76
N ASN A 204 20.31 25.81 -38.40
CA ASN A 204 21.07 27.07 -38.50
C ASN A 204 22.07 27.02 -39.69
N PRO A 205 22.08 28.00 -40.62
CA PRO A 205 23.05 28.05 -41.71
C PRO A 205 24.49 28.36 -41.26
N GLU A 206 24.70 28.84 -40.03
CA GLU A 206 26.01 29.07 -39.43
C GLU A 206 26.27 28.07 -38.28
N PRO A 207 27.11 27.04 -38.47
CA PRO A 207 27.35 25.97 -37.47
C PRO A 207 28.05 26.44 -36.19
N GLU A 208 28.55 27.68 -36.14
CA GLU A 208 29.19 28.27 -34.94
C GLU A 208 28.17 28.78 -33.89
N ARG A 209 26.85 28.78 -34.18
CA ARG A 209 25.78 29.25 -33.28
C ARG A 209 24.64 28.23 -33.11
N ASP A 210 24.95 26.95 -33.12
CA ASP A 210 23.95 25.89 -32.95
C ASP A 210 23.35 25.84 -31.53
N CYS A 211 24.11 26.27 -30.52
CA CYS A 211 23.69 26.25 -29.12
C CYS A 211 24.02 27.57 -28.42
N GLU A 212 23.08 28.10 -27.62
CA GLU A 212 23.25 29.31 -26.81
C GLU A 212 23.03 29.00 -25.32
N VAL A 213 24.07 29.11 -24.48
CA VAL A 213 23.96 28.92 -23.02
C VAL A 213 23.51 30.22 -22.35
N LEU A 214 22.33 30.19 -21.72
CA LEU A 214 21.72 31.35 -21.11
C LEU A 214 22.12 31.51 -19.64
N PHE A 215 21.98 30.44 -18.86
CA PHE A 215 22.21 30.45 -17.42
C PHE A 215 22.89 29.16 -16.95
N VAL A 216 23.79 29.29 -15.97
CA VAL A 216 24.31 28.19 -15.15
C VAL A 216 23.95 28.51 -13.71
N PHE A 217 23.08 27.71 -13.09
CA PHE A 217 22.68 27.91 -11.70
C PHE A 217 23.46 26.98 -10.78
N THR A 218 24.14 27.56 -9.80
CA THR A 218 24.81 26.86 -8.71
C THR A 218 24.06 27.09 -7.41
N GLY A 219 23.89 26.05 -6.59
CA GLY A 219 23.37 26.25 -5.24
C GLY A 219 22.91 25.00 -4.52
N HIS A 220 22.53 23.95 -5.25
CA HIS A 220 22.28 22.63 -4.66
C HIS A 220 23.58 22.00 -4.17
N GLU A 221 23.48 21.20 -3.11
CA GLU A 221 24.65 20.55 -2.49
C GLU A 221 24.91 19.12 -2.99
N GLY A 222 24.02 18.58 -3.82
CA GLY A 222 24.21 17.29 -4.46
C GLY A 222 23.52 17.20 -5.82
N SER A 223 23.26 15.98 -6.28
CA SER A 223 22.84 15.75 -7.67
C SER A 223 21.39 16.16 -7.94
N ILE A 224 21.16 16.81 -9.09
CA ILE A 224 19.85 17.29 -9.49
C ILE A 224 19.02 16.17 -10.11
N PHE A 225 18.02 15.67 -9.38
CA PHE A 225 17.16 14.57 -9.83
C PHE A 225 15.91 15.02 -10.59
N GLY A 226 15.52 16.30 -10.48
CA GLY A 226 14.36 16.81 -11.18
C GLY A 226 14.49 18.28 -11.53
N VAL A 227 14.08 18.62 -12.75
CA VAL A 227 13.98 19.98 -13.27
C VAL A 227 12.72 20.11 -14.10
N HIS A 228 12.01 21.23 -13.96
CA HIS A 228 10.83 21.50 -14.78
C HIS A 228 10.64 22.99 -15.03
N ILE A 229 10.44 23.34 -16.30
CA ILE A 229 10.23 24.72 -16.73
C ILE A 229 8.73 25.03 -16.70
N SER A 230 8.35 26.16 -16.12
CA SER A 230 6.96 26.59 -16.10
C SER A 230 6.46 26.96 -17.50
N PRO A 231 5.16 26.81 -17.79
CA PRO A 231 4.51 27.56 -18.86
C PRO A 231 4.79 29.07 -18.73
N GLU A 232 4.53 29.84 -19.79
CA GLU A 232 4.58 31.30 -19.69
C GLU A 232 3.50 31.83 -18.76
N ILE A 233 3.92 32.55 -17.73
CA ILE A 233 3.03 33.08 -16.69
C ILE A 233 2.85 34.57 -16.96
N GLN A 234 1.64 34.99 -17.33
CA GLN A 234 1.31 36.40 -17.47
C GLN A 234 1.00 37.00 -16.10
N THR A 235 1.84 37.94 -15.66
CA THR A 235 1.58 38.67 -14.42
C THR A 235 0.38 39.63 -14.58
N PRO A 236 -0.28 40.05 -13.50
CA PRO A 236 -1.35 41.05 -13.57
C PRO A 236 -0.94 42.39 -14.21
N ARG A 237 0.37 42.63 -14.34
CA ARG A 237 0.96 43.84 -14.97
C ARG A 237 1.22 43.66 -16.48
N GLY A 238 0.92 42.49 -17.05
CA GLY A 238 1.17 42.16 -18.45
C GLY A 238 2.62 41.74 -18.75
N GLU A 239 3.48 41.60 -17.74
CA GLU A 239 4.83 41.04 -17.92
C GLU A 239 4.75 39.51 -18.04
N VAL A 240 5.49 38.93 -18.98
CA VAL A 240 5.64 37.48 -19.12
C VAL A 240 6.78 37.02 -18.20
N LEU A 241 6.47 36.11 -17.29
CA LEU A 241 7.42 35.49 -16.37
C LEU A 241 7.59 34.01 -16.74
N ARG A 242 8.83 33.52 -16.67
CA ARG A 242 9.12 32.09 -16.79
C ARG A 242 9.99 31.63 -15.63
N LEU A 243 9.55 30.54 -15.00
CA LEU A 243 10.19 29.97 -13.81
C LEU A 243 10.76 28.60 -14.11
N LEU A 244 11.78 28.22 -13.34
CA LEU A 244 12.35 26.88 -13.32
C LEU A 244 12.27 26.35 -11.89
N ALA A 245 11.74 25.15 -11.71
CA ALA A 245 11.82 24.43 -10.44
C ALA A 245 12.90 23.36 -10.54
N SER A 246 13.66 23.16 -9.46
CA SER A 246 14.65 22.09 -9.36
C SER A 246 14.58 21.38 -8.00
N CYS A 247 14.95 20.11 -7.99
CA CYS A 247 15.08 19.32 -6.78
C CYS A 247 16.31 18.41 -6.80
N SER A 248 16.86 18.13 -5.61
CA SER A 248 18.12 17.40 -5.44
C SER A 248 18.01 16.33 -4.35
N ASP A 249 19.02 15.47 -4.29
CA ASP A 249 19.28 14.56 -3.17
C ASP A 249 19.48 15.25 -1.81
N ASP A 250 19.87 16.53 -1.80
CA ASP A 250 19.95 17.41 -0.63
C ASP A 250 18.58 17.70 0.01
N ARG A 251 17.50 17.18 -0.59
CA ARG A 251 16.10 17.25 -0.14
C ARG A 251 15.49 18.64 -0.24
N THR A 252 16.16 19.57 -0.93
CA THR A 252 15.67 20.93 -1.17
C THR A 252 14.96 21.05 -2.52
N ILE A 253 13.97 21.96 -2.55
CA ILE A 253 13.32 22.44 -3.76
C ILE A 253 13.70 23.90 -3.94
N ARG A 254 14.13 24.27 -5.15
CA ARG A 254 14.48 25.65 -5.50
C ARG A 254 13.68 26.12 -6.69
N VAL A 255 13.35 27.41 -6.70
CA VAL A 255 12.66 28.07 -7.81
C VAL A 255 13.51 29.23 -8.32
N TRP A 256 13.72 29.28 -9.63
CA TRP A 256 14.61 30.22 -10.31
C TRP A 256 13.85 31.06 -11.33
N ASP A 257 14.22 32.33 -11.49
CA ASP A 257 13.72 33.21 -12.56
C ASP A 257 14.57 33.05 -13.83
N ILE A 258 13.98 32.48 -14.88
CA ILE A 258 14.61 32.28 -16.20
C ILE A 258 14.06 33.23 -17.27
N THR A 259 13.40 34.31 -16.86
CA THR A 259 12.83 35.29 -17.78
C THR A 259 13.94 36.02 -18.54
N GLU A 260 13.83 36.02 -19.87
CA GLU A 260 14.72 36.77 -20.77
C GLU A 260 14.29 38.25 -20.78
N ARG A 261 15.20 39.16 -20.39
CA ARG A 261 14.95 40.60 -20.44
C ARG A 261 15.65 41.17 -21.68
N CYS A 262 14.88 41.60 -22.69
CA CYS A 262 15.42 42.27 -23.88
C CYS A 262 16.12 43.57 -23.46
N GLY A 263 17.47 43.64 -23.53
CA GLY A 263 18.17 44.85 -23.10
C GLY A 263 19.67 45.00 -23.32
N ASN A 264 20.49 43.95 -23.44
CA ASN A 264 21.95 44.11 -23.60
C ASN A 264 22.46 43.55 -24.93
N SER A 265 22.59 44.49 -25.87
CA SER A 265 23.20 44.48 -27.21
C SER A 265 24.31 43.46 -27.54
N GLU A 266 24.03 42.67 -28.58
CA GLU A 266 24.76 42.07 -29.73
C GLU A 266 26.30 42.21 -29.92
N HIS A 267 27.07 42.78 -29.00
CA HIS A 267 28.54 42.95 -29.16
C HIS A 267 29.38 42.54 -27.93
N GLN A 268 28.78 42.00 -26.86
CA GLN A 268 29.50 41.43 -25.70
C GLN A 268 29.48 39.88 -25.65
N ASP A 269 28.76 39.21 -26.56
CA ASP A 269 28.32 37.82 -26.37
C ASP A 269 29.38 36.73 -26.57
N GLN A 270 30.42 36.93 -27.37
CA GLN A 270 31.41 35.84 -27.63
C GLN A 270 32.30 35.52 -26.41
N LYS A 271 32.72 36.53 -25.64
CA LYS A 271 33.50 36.30 -24.40
C LYS A 271 32.64 35.76 -23.27
N GLY A 272 31.41 36.27 -23.14
CA GLY A 272 30.47 35.78 -22.12
C GLY A 272 30.00 34.34 -22.37
N TYR A 273 29.94 33.91 -23.64
CA TYR A 273 29.61 32.54 -24.01
C TYR A 273 30.69 31.54 -23.60
N GLU A 274 31.96 31.81 -23.93
CA GLU A 274 33.10 30.98 -23.49
C GLU A 274 33.23 30.93 -21.97
N ASP A 275 33.07 32.08 -21.29
CA ASP A 275 33.10 32.14 -19.83
C ASP A 275 31.97 31.30 -19.18
N ARG A 276 30.73 31.39 -19.69
CA ARG A 276 29.58 30.61 -19.16
C ARG A 276 29.68 29.10 -19.43
N ILE A 277 30.27 28.69 -20.54
CA ILE A 277 30.55 27.27 -20.80
C ILE A 277 31.64 26.78 -19.85
N SER A 278 32.65 27.60 -19.56
CA SER A 278 33.70 27.26 -18.59
C SER A 278 33.20 27.21 -17.13
N GLU A 279 32.10 27.90 -16.81
CA GLU A 279 31.40 27.80 -15.52
C GLU A 279 30.70 26.46 -15.31
N ALA A 280 30.29 25.76 -16.38
CA ALA A 280 29.65 24.45 -16.29
C ALA A 280 30.69 23.33 -16.21
N ARG A 281 30.65 22.52 -15.14
CA ARG A 281 31.64 21.45 -14.93
C ARG A 281 31.39 20.28 -15.85
N GLU A 282 32.33 20.01 -16.76
CA GLU A 282 32.29 18.81 -17.61
C GLU A 282 32.71 17.53 -16.87
N THR A 283 33.55 17.65 -15.84
CA THR A 283 34.04 16.50 -15.07
C THR A 283 34.11 16.79 -13.57
N GLY A 284 34.13 15.72 -12.75
CA GLY A 284 34.29 15.82 -11.30
C GLY A 284 35.63 16.41 -10.84
N PHE A 285 36.60 16.60 -11.73
CA PHE A 285 37.96 17.06 -11.43
C PHE A 285 38.20 18.56 -11.70
N GLY A 286 37.14 19.39 -11.65
CA GLY A 286 37.28 20.85 -11.64
C GLY A 286 37.66 21.39 -10.26
N ASN A 287 38.63 22.32 -10.20
CA ASN A 287 38.83 23.13 -8.99
C ASN A 287 37.54 23.93 -8.74
N ASN A 288 37.10 24.01 -7.48
CA ASN A 288 36.18 25.06 -7.03
C ASN A 288 36.92 26.39 -7.22
N ILE A 289 36.95 26.93 -8.43
CA ILE A 289 37.29 28.34 -8.59
C ILE A 289 36.15 29.04 -7.87
N GLU A 290 36.44 29.63 -6.72
CA GLU A 290 35.61 30.67 -6.12
C GLU A 290 35.48 31.77 -7.19
N SER A 291 34.56 31.58 -8.15
CA SER A 291 34.27 32.57 -9.16
C SER A 291 33.66 33.74 -8.39
N THR A 292 34.41 34.82 -8.36
CA THR A 292 34.07 36.09 -7.74
C THR A 292 32.89 36.81 -8.47
N ALA A 293 32.07 36.05 -9.21
CA ALA A 293 30.86 36.44 -9.92
C ALA A 293 29.56 36.11 -9.14
N HIS A 294 29.66 35.80 -7.84
CA HIS A 294 28.57 35.29 -6.99
C HIS A 294 27.33 36.19 -6.76
N ASN A 295 27.23 37.39 -7.34
CA ASN A 295 26.14 38.31 -6.99
C ASN A 295 24.91 38.30 -7.93
N ASP A 296 25.03 37.96 -9.22
CA ASP A 296 23.90 38.10 -10.16
C ASP A 296 23.11 36.79 -10.41
N GLN A 297 23.78 35.63 -10.45
CA GLN A 297 23.11 34.34 -10.70
C GLN A 297 22.41 33.78 -9.44
N SER A 298 23.00 33.97 -8.25
CA SER A 298 22.37 33.64 -6.96
C SER A 298 21.12 34.49 -6.69
N ALA A 299 21.11 35.73 -7.18
CA ALA A 299 19.98 36.66 -7.09
C ALA A 299 18.74 36.25 -7.91
N ARG A 300 18.86 35.25 -8.80
CA ARG A 300 17.73 34.66 -9.55
C ARG A 300 17.04 33.51 -8.82
N CYS A 301 17.62 33.02 -7.72
CA CYS A 301 16.95 32.04 -6.85
C CYS A 301 15.85 32.77 -6.05
N LEU A 302 14.59 32.55 -6.43
CA LEU A 302 13.44 33.23 -5.84
C LEU A 302 13.05 32.63 -4.48
N ALA A 303 13.13 31.30 -4.36
CA ALA A 303 12.74 30.56 -3.17
C ALA A 303 13.55 29.27 -3.00
N THR A 304 13.79 28.87 -1.76
CA THR A 304 14.39 27.59 -1.38
C THR A 304 13.66 27.04 -0.16
N VAL A 305 13.33 25.74 -0.18
CA VAL A 305 12.68 25.07 0.94
C VAL A 305 13.21 23.65 1.10
N MET A 306 13.26 23.17 2.35
CA MET A 306 13.43 21.74 2.64
C MET A 306 12.10 21.05 2.37
N GLY A 307 12.07 20.17 1.36
CA GLY A 307 10.84 19.60 0.82
C GLY A 307 10.46 18.28 1.50
N HIS A 308 11.14 17.22 1.10
CA HIS A 308 10.83 15.85 1.49
C HIS A 308 11.72 15.36 2.64
N ALA A 309 11.32 14.26 3.28
CA ALA A 309 12.14 13.62 4.32
C ALA A 309 13.38 12.91 3.72
N SER A 310 13.30 12.55 2.44
CA SER A 310 14.31 11.84 1.65
C SER A 310 14.52 12.52 0.29
N ARG A 311 15.20 11.84 -0.65
CA ARG A 311 15.49 12.37 -1.99
C ARG A 311 14.20 12.70 -2.75
N ILE A 312 14.25 13.72 -3.60
CA ILE A 312 13.12 14.16 -4.42
C ILE A 312 13.40 13.75 -5.85
N TRP A 313 12.50 13.00 -6.46
CA TRP A 313 12.69 12.46 -7.82
C TRP A 313 12.24 13.43 -8.90
N GLN A 314 11.16 14.19 -8.68
CA GLN A 314 10.71 15.16 -9.66
C GLN A 314 9.92 16.30 -9.03
N VAL A 315 9.94 17.44 -9.73
CA VAL A 315 9.08 18.61 -9.50
C VAL A 315 8.36 18.99 -10.78
N GLU A 316 7.10 19.41 -10.72
CA GLU A 316 6.34 19.81 -11.92
C GLU A 316 5.38 20.98 -11.64
N PHE A 317 5.31 21.91 -12.59
CA PHE A 317 4.32 22.99 -12.62
C PHE A 317 3.08 22.53 -13.42
N PRO A 318 1.85 22.74 -12.91
CA PRO A 318 0.64 22.48 -13.69
C PRO A 318 0.60 23.29 -15.01
N GLN A 319 0.09 22.67 -16.08
CA GLN A 319 0.05 23.25 -17.43
C GLN A 319 -0.81 24.52 -17.54
N VAL A 320 -1.92 24.58 -16.79
CA VAL A 320 -2.79 25.76 -16.71
C VAL A 320 -2.79 26.27 -15.28
N GLN A 321 -2.43 27.53 -15.10
CA GLN A 321 -2.50 28.21 -13.81
C GLN A 321 -3.39 29.44 -13.97
N PRO A 322 -4.63 29.43 -13.44
CA PRO A 322 -5.48 30.61 -13.43
C PRO A 322 -4.90 31.60 -12.43
N LEU A 323 -4.08 32.54 -12.91
CA LEU A 323 -3.76 33.72 -12.12
C LEU A 323 -5.01 34.61 -12.08
N SER A 324 -5.68 34.63 -10.93
CA SER A 324 -6.70 35.63 -10.64
C SER A 324 -6.05 37.02 -10.52
N GLU A 325 -6.75 38.08 -10.93
CA GLU A 325 -6.34 39.49 -10.74
C GLU A 325 -5.98 39.84 -9.28
N THR A 326 -6.37 38.99 -8.32
CA THR A 326 -6.19 39.18 -6.87
C THR A 326 -5.14 38.29 -6.19
N SER A 327 -4.57 37.28 -6.86
CA SER A 327 -3.63 36.34 -6.21
C SER A 327 -2.45 35.92 -7.11
N ASN A 328 -1.25 36.37 -6.76
CA ASN A 328 0.02 35.97 -7.41
C ASN A 328 0.53 34.60 -6.89
N ILE A 329 -0.33 33.58 -6.92
CA ILE A 329 -0.02 32.25 -6.38
C ILE A 329 0.24 31.28 -7.53
N VAL A 330 1.44 30.69 -7.53
CA VAL A 330 1.84 29.63 -8.48
C VAL A 330 1.86 28.30 -7.74
N GLU A 331 1.21 27.28 -8.29
CA GLU A 331 1.21 25.93 -7.73
C GLU A 331 2.40 25.11 -8.24
N LEU A 332 2.99 24.30 -7.37
CA LEU A 332 4.09 23.41 -7.67
C LEU A 332 3.88 22.06 -6.96
N TYR A 333 4.19 20.97 -7.65
CA TYR A 333 4.10 19.62 -7.11
C TYR A 333 5.47 18.97 -7.05
N SER A 334 5.70 18.13 -6.04
CA SER A 334 6.93 17.35 -5.90
C SER A 334 6.65 15.90 -5.50
N PHE A 335 7.51 14.99 -5.95
CA PHE A 335 7.38 13.54 -5.78
C PHE A 335 8.67 12.94 -5.22
N GLY A 336 8.57 12.23 -4.10
CA GLY A 336 9.73 11.82 -3.31
C GLY A 336 10.02 10.32 -3.25
N GLU A 337 11.23 10.00 -2.80
CA GLU A 337 11.62 8.66 -2.35
C GLU A 337 10.84 8.22 -1.10
N ASP A 338 10.34 9.16 -0.29
CA ASP A 338 9.54 8.91 0.91
C ASP A 338 8.11 8.44 0.62
N ALA A 339 7.82 8.05 -0.63
CA ALA A 339 6.51 7.62 -1.08
C ALA A 339 5.41 8.70 -0.91
N THR A 340 5.80 9.97 -0.86
CA THR A 340 4.87 11.10 -0.76
C THR A 340 4.86 12.00 -1.99
N ALA A 341 3.67 12.52 -2.32
CA ALA A 341 3.48 13.65 -3.22
C ALA A 341 3.13 14.89 -2.39
N GLN A 342 3.79 16.01 -2.65
CA GLN A 342 3.56 17.26 -1.89
C GLN A 342 3.10 18.38 -2.81
N LYS A 343 2.14 19.17 -2.31
CA LYS A 343 1.64 20.38 -2.97
C LYS A 343 2.25 21.61 -2.31
N TRP A 344 2.77 22.50 -3.14
CA TRP A 344 3.39 23.76 -2.76
C TRP A 344 2.70 24.94 -3.44
N THR A 345 2.71 26.08 -2.77
CA THR A 345 2.29 27.35 -3.36
C THR A 345 3.39 28.39 -3.21
N LEU A 346 3.79 28.96 -4.34
CA LEU A 346 4.73 30.06 -4.43
C LEU A 346 3.96 31.38 -4.46
N SER A 347 4.19 32.23 -3.46
CA SER A 347 3.67 33.60 -3.43
C SER A 347 4.72 34.55 -3.98
N LEU A 348 4.40 35.25 -5.06
CA LEU A 348 5.26 36.27 -5.67
C LEU A 348 4.91 37.65 -5.08
N ASP A 349 5.84 38.25 -4.33
CA ASP A 349 5.68 39.63 -3.83
C ASP A 349 5.89 40.63 -4.98
N THR A 350 4.82 41.32 -5.37
CA THR A 350 4.87 42.34 -6.45
C THR A 350 4.99 43.79 -5.93
N ASP A 351 5.05 44.01 -4.62
CA ASP A 351 4.68 45.31 -4.01
C ASP A 351 5.83 46.26 -3.65
N THR A 352 7.04 46.13 -4.22
CA THR A 352 8.06 47.19 -4.09
C THR A 352 8.59 47.69 -5.44
N PRO A 353 8.22 48.90 -5.89
CA PRO A 353 8.83 49.54 -7.05
C PRO A 353 10.15 50.20 -6.65
N GLY A 354 11.24 49.88 -7.33
CA GLY A 354 12.36 50.83 -7.49
C GLY A 354 13.69 50.58 -6.78
N SER A 355 14.01 49.37 -6.31
CA SER A 355 15.42 49.06 -5.97
C SER A 355 15.80 47.69 -6.54
N GLY A 356 16.99 47.57 -7.12
CA GLY A 356 17.51 46.34 -7.74
C GLY A 356 17.81 45.20 -6.75
N ALA A 357 16.98 45.02 -5.72
CA ALA A 357 17.04 43.93 -4.77
C ALA A 357 16.13 42.78 -5.25
N SER A 358 16.66 41.56 -5.23
CA SER A 358 16.02 40.29 -5.58
C SER A 358 14.53 40.23 -5.17
N LYS A 359 13.63 39.89 -6.12
CA LYS A 359 12.23 39.58 -5.85
C LYS A 359 12.17 38.33 -4.95
N ALA A 360 12.10 38.51 -3.64
CA ALA A 360 11.96 37.38 -2.72
C ALA A 360 10.57 36.75 -2.91
N ALA A 361 10.52 35.45 -3.19
CA ALA A 361 9.28 34.69 -3.25
C ALA A 361 9.23 33.69 -2.09
N LYS A 362 8.04 33.40 -1.58
CA LYS A 362 7.86 32.44 -0.49
C LYS A 362 7.20 31.18 -1.00
N LEU A 363 7.93 30.06 -0.96
CA LEU A 363 7.38 28.73 -1.22
C LEU A 363 6.78 28.16 0.08
N THR A 364 5.51 27.81 0.06
CA THR A 364 4.76 27.33 1.23
C THR A 364 4.16 25.96 0.98
N HIS A 365 4.37 25.03 1.90
CA HIS A 365 3.75 23.71 1.89
C HIS A 365 2.23 23.81 2.13
N LYS A 366 1.43 23.04 1.40
CA LYS A 366 -0.04 23.00 1.53
C LYS A 366 -0.57 21.65 1.98
N SER A 367 -0.13 20.58 1.34
CA SER A 367 -0.63 19.24 1.64
C SER A 367 0.39 18.17 1.25
N THR A 368 0.38 17.07 1.98
CA THR A 368 1.15 15.85 1.68
C THR A 368 0.17 14.72 1.43
N THR A 369 0.44 13.90 0.42
CA THR A 369 -0.34 12.72 0.08
C THR A 369 0.56 11.50 0.05
N SER A 370 0.27 10.50 0.89
CA SER A 370 1.07 9.28 1.07
C SER A 370 0.27 8.05 0.67
N ASN A 371 0.16 7.81 -0.63
CA ASN A 371 -0.69 6.75 -1.18
C ASN A 371 0.06 5.47 -1.58
N HIS A 372 1.40 5.50 -1.56
CA HIS A 372 2.27 4.37 -1.93
C HIS A 372 2.93 3.75 -0.70
N SER A 373 3.28 2.46 -0.80
CA SER A 373 3.99 1.72 0.25
C SER A 373 5.50 1.72 0.00
N GLY A 374 6.31 1.54 1.05
CA GLY A 374 7.75 1.39 0.93
C GLY A 374 8.47 2.68 0.52
N LYS A 375 9.09 2.68 -0.66
CA LYS A 375 9.87 3.82 -1.18
C LYS A 375 9.49 4.14 -2.62
N HIS A 376 9.85 5.35 -3.05
CA HIS A 376 9.83 5.87 -4.41
C HIS A 376 8.45 6.02 -5.08
N ILE A 377 8.14 7.26 -5.46
CA ILE A 377 7.24 7.57 -6.55
C ILE A 377 8.11 7.80 -7.79
N TRP A 378 8.08 6.87 -8.74
CA TRP A 378 8.93 6.91 -9.94
C TRP A 378 8.33 7.73 -11.06
N SER A 379 7.00 7.73 -11.17
CA SER A 379 6.30 8.36 -12.28
C SER A 379 5.11 9.16 -11.81
N HIS A 380 4.76 10.15 -12.62
CA HIS A 380 3.62 11.02 -12.43
C HIS A 380 3.16 11.53 -13.79
N ALA A 381 1.90 11.95 -13.86
CA ALA A 381 1.36 12.66 -15.01
C ALA A 381 0.37 13.70 -14.52
N ILE A 382 0.38 14.88 -15.10
CA ILE A 382 -0.53 15.98 -14.74
C ILE A 382 -1.39 16.35 -15.95
N THR A 383 -2.70 16.47 -15.74
CA THR A 383 -3.63 17.03 -16.74
C THR A 383 -4.57 18.01 -16.06
N SER A 384 -4.79 19.16 -16.71
CA SER A 384 -5.72 20.19 -16.24
C SER A 384 -6.81 20.45 -17.29
N LYS A 385 -8.06 20.59 -16.87
CA LYS A 385 -9.17 21.05 -17.72
C LYS A 385 -9.97 22.11 -16.96
N GLY A 386 -9.70 23.39 -17.24
CA GLY A 386 -10.23 24.48 -16.42
C GLY A 386 -9.64 24.42 -15.01
N ASP A 387 -10.48 24.47 -13.99
CA ASP A 387 -10.09 24.39 -12.56
C ASP A 387 -9.88 22.94 -12.05
N ASP A 388 -10.22 21.94 -12.87
CA ASP A 388 -10.05 20.53 -12.53
C ASP A 388 -8.63 20.06 -12.88
N LEU A 389 -7.81 19.89 -11.84
CA LEU A 389 -6.47 19.32 -11.90
C LEU A 389 -6.52 17.85 -11.50
N LEU A 390 -5.99 16.97 -12.35
CA LEU A 390 -5.86 15.55 -12.09
C LEU A 390 -4.39 15.14 -12.23
N ILE A 391 -3.88 14.47 -11.19
CA ILE A 391 -2.51 13.99 -11.12
C ILE A 391 -2.56 12.48 -10.92
N ALA A 392 -1.88 11.73 -11.78
CA ALA A 392 -1.61 10.31 -11.57
C ALA A 392 -0.22 10.13 -10.97
N THR A 393 -0.05 9.15 -10.08
CA THR A 393 1.22 8.81 -9.42
C THR A 393 1.44 7.30 -9.49
N GLY A 394 2.67 6.90 -9.84
CA GLY A 394 3.10 5.52 -9.98
C GLY A 394 4.31 5.23 -9.08
N GLY A 395 4.19 4.22 -8.22
CA GLY A 395 5.18 3.91 -7.20
C GLY A 395 6.03 2.66 -7.50
N ALA A 396 7.07 2.45 -6.69
CA ALA A 396 7.82 1.19 -6.71
C ALA A 396 6.98 -0.02 -6.29
N ASP A 397 5.90 0.23 -5.54
CA ASP A 397 4.91 -0.79 -5.15
C ASP A 397 4.01 -1.25 -6.31
N GLY A 398 4.17 -0.69 -7.50
CA GLY A 398 3.34 -0.99 -8.67
C GLY A 398 1.91 -0.45 -8.58
N LYS A 399 1.61 0.36 -7.55
CA LYS A 399 0.31 1.02 -7.37
C LYS A 399 0.21 2.21 -8.30
N ILE A 400 -1.01 2.49 -8.79
CA ILE A 400 -1.34 3.74 -9.48
C ILE A 400 -2.45 4.44 -8.72
N THR A 401 -2.21 5.69 -8.32
CA THR A 401 -3.19 6.50 -7.60
C THR A 401 -3.43 7.84 -8.30
N LEU A 402 -4.70 8.24 -8.37
CA LEU A 402 -5.14 9.54 -8.85
C LEU A 402 -5.37 10.49 -7.66
N ILE A 403 -4.89 11.72 -7.76
CA ILE A 403 -5.05 12.79 -6.76
C ILE A 403 -5.42 14.11 -7.47
N GLY A 404 -5.91 15.10 -6.71
CA GLY A 404 -6.24 16.44 -7.23
C GLY A 404 -7.74 16.74 -7.23
N THR A 405 -8.11 17.98 -7.62
CA THR A 405 -9.51 18.44 -7.60
C THR A 405 -10.39 17.66 -8.56
N GLY A 406 -9.85 17.26 -9.72
CA GLY A 406 -10.56 16.50 -10.74
C GLY A 406 -11.01 15.10 -10.29
N VAL A 407 -10.41 14.51 -9.25
CA VAL A 407 -10.85 13.21 -8.69
C VAL A 407 -12.30 13.30 -8.17
N ARG A 408 -12.68 14.45 -7.61
CA ARG A 408 -14.03 14.67 -7.07
C ARG A 408 -15.08 14.63 -8.18
N SER A 409 -14.77 15.25 -9.32
CA SER A 409 -15.60 15.22 -10.52
C SER A 409 -15.81 13.80 -11.07
N LEU A 410 -14.85 12.90 -10.88
CA LEU A 410 -14.99 11.49 -11.28
C LEU A 410 -15.98 10.70 -10.41
N SER A 411 -16.08 11.05 -9.13
CA SER A 411 -16.88 10.32 -8.13
C SER A 411 -18.37 10.67 -8.16
N ALA A 412 -18.75 11.82 -8.73
CA ALA A 412 -20.13 12.29 -8.79
C ALA A 412 -21.01 11.59 -9.86
N GLY A 413 -20.41 10.80 -10.77
CA GLY A 413 -21.09 10.24 -11.95
C GLY A 413 -21.68 8.83 -11.82
N VAL A 414 -21.62 8.18 -10.65
CA VAL A 414 -21.90 6.73 -10.50
C VAL A 414 -23.33 6.41 -10.02
N THR A 415 -24.22 7.38 -9.79
CA THR A 415 -25.60 7.05 -9.42
C THR A 415 -26.39 6.56 -10.64
N GLY A 416 -26.45 5.23 -10.79
CA GLY A 416 -27.41 4.52 -11.61
C GLY A 416 -28.85 4.92 -11.27
N GLY A 417 -29.70 4.92 -12.29
CA GLY A 417 -31.01 5.56 -12.26
C GLY A 417 -31.93 5.08 -11.13
N ASP A 418 -32.30 6.02 -10.26
CA ASP A 418 -33.69 6.17 -9.86
C ASP A 418 -33.96 7.66 -9.59
N GLN A 419 -35.09 8.17 -10.08
CA GLN A 419 -35.43 9.60 -10.03
C GLN A 419 -35.78 10.04 -8.61
N ILE A 420 -34.78 10.25 -7.76
CA ILE A 420 -34.90 11.16 -6.61
C ILE A 420 -34.33 12.49 -7.06
N LYS A 421 -35.20 13.49 -7.24
CA LYS A 421 -34.79 14.88 -7.51
C LYS A 421 -33.74 15.28 -6.46
N PRO A 422 -32.51 15.65 -6.83
CA PRO A 422 -31.53 16.12 -5.87
C PRO A 422 -31.99 17.51 -5.41
N ALA A 423 -32.55 17.58 -4.20
CA ALA A 423 -32.71 18.85 -3.50
C ALA A 423 -31.30 19.37 -3.18
N SER A 424 -31.00 20.56 -3.73
CA SER A 424 -29.77 21.35 -3.66
C SER A 424 -28.45 20.66 -4.08
N ARG A 425 -27.80 21.27 -5.08
CA ARG A 425 -26.38 21.09 -5.39
C ARG A 425 -25.56 21.61 -4.20
N VAL A 426 -25.44 20.82 -3.13
CA VAL A 426 -24.45 21.10 -2.08
C VAL A 426 -23.08 20.77 -2.67
N THR A 427 -22.27 21.81 -2.88
CA THR A 427 -20.88 21.69 -3.31
C THR A 427 -20.10 20.83 -2.31
N ASP A 428 -19.76 19.62 -2.74
CA ASP A 428 -19.01 18.56 -2.05
C ASP A 428 -17.53 18.97 -1.83
N GLU A 429 -17.26 19.76 -0.80
CA GLU A 429 -15.89 20.06 -0.35
C GLU A 429 -15.60 19.34 0.97
N SER A 430 -14.35 18.87 1.12
CA SER A 430 -13.77 18.59 2.43
C SER A 430 -13.72 19.90 3.24
N LYS A 431 -14.80 20.21 3.97
CA LYS A 431 -14.91 21.46 4.73
C LYS A 431 -14.45 21.21 6.15
N SER A 432 -13.45 21.96 6.60
CA SER A 432 -13.17 22.16 8.01
C SER A 432 -13.71 23.52 8.41
N ILE A 433 -14.72 23.54 9.27
CA ILE A 433 -15.34 24.77 9.75
C ILE A 433 -15.03 24.91 11.24
N THR A 434 -14.55 26.09 11.64
CA THR A 434 -14.30 26.44 13.04
C THR A 434 -15.43 27.28 13.58
N TRP A 435 -15.92 26.94 14.76
CA TRP A 435 -16.95 27.67 15.48
C TRP A 435 -16.48 28.01 16.89
N SER A 436 -16.64 29.27 17.27
CA SER A 436 -16.62 29.68 18.67
C SER A 436 -18.00 29.50 19.30
N LEU A 437 -18.06 29.45 20.64
CA LEU A 437 -19.33 29.41 21.37
C LEU A 437 -20.20 30.65 21.07
N LEU A 438 -19.58 31.80 20.83
CA LEU A 438 -20.31 33.04 20.47
C LEU A 438 -20.95 32.93 19.09
N ASP A 439 -20.27 32.34 18.11
CA ASP A 439 -20.79 32.17 16.75
C ASP A 439 -22.02 31.27 16.75
N ILE A 440 -22.01 30.21 17.55
CA ILE A 440 -23.13 29.26 17.67
C ILE A 440 -24.35 29.93 18.32
N ILE A 441 -24.15 30.67 19.42
CA ILE A 441 -25.23 31.39 20.10
C ILE A 441 -25.85 32.47 19.19
N GLN A 442 -25.04 33.17 18.40
CA GLN A 442 -25.54 34.15 17.44
C GLN A 442 -26.33 33.48 16.31
N SER A 443 -25.86 32.34 15.79
CA SER A 443 -26.55 31.59 14.75
C SER A 443 -27.89 30.99 15.22
N SER A 444 -28.00 30.57 16.48
CA SER A 444 -29.25 30.04 17.02
C SER A 444 -30.31 31.11 17.26
N GLN A 445 -29.89 32.33 17.64
CA GLN A 445 -30.80 33.47 17.84
C GLN A 445 -31.34 34.05 16.52
N ALA A 446 -30.56 34.01 15.44
CA ALA A 446 -30.99 34.47 14.12
C ALA A 446 -32.12 33.61 13.53
N ASN A 447 -32.17 32.31 13.85
CA ASN A 447 -33.23 31.40 13.37
C ASN A 447 -34.56 31.54 14.14
N HIS A 448 -34.55 32.05 15.38
CA HIS A 448 -35.78 32.31 16.13
C HIS A 448 -36.51 33.59 15.70
N THR A 449 -35.83 34.52 15.01
CA THR A 449 -36.42 35.80 14.60
C THR A 449 -37.17 35.75 13.27
N THR A 450 -37.04 34.68 12.49
CA THR A 450 -37.74 34.53 11.19
C THR A 450 -39.16 33.95 11.28
N ASN A 451 -39.59 33.43 12.44
CA ASN A 451 -40.93 32.82 12.60
C ASN A 451 -41.99 33.72 13.26
N ASN A 452 -41.71 35.00 13.52
CA ASN A 452 -42.71 35.96 14.01
C ASN A 452 -42.68 37.26 13.20
N LEU A 453 -43.29 37.22 12.02
CA LEU A 453 -43.66 38.42 11.25
C LEU A 453 -45.18 38.63 11.33
N GLU A 454 -45.64 39.10 12.48
CA GLU A 454 -46.85 39.93 12.54
C GLU A 454 -46.51 41.34 13.03
N LYS A 455 -46.76 42.27 12.11
CA LYS A 455 -46.84 43.73 12.21
C LYS A 455 -46.87 44.32 13.63
N SER A 456 -45.88 45.16 13.93
CA SER A 456 -46.16 46.55 14.32
C SER A 456 -44.92 47.42 14.18
N ASN A 457 -45.09 48.52 13.45
CA ASN A 457 -44.17 49.64 13.38
C ASN A 457 -44.25 50.43 14.69
N GLU A 458 -43.12 50.71 15.34
CA GLU A 458 -42.91 51.99 16.03
C GLU A 458 -41.40 52.27 16.20
N ILE A 459 -41.02 53.50 15.86
CA ILE A 459 -39.66 54.03 15.89
C ILE A 459 -39.47 54.75 17.23
N SER A 460 -38.47 54.39 18.03
CA SER A 460 -37.73 55.36 18.87
C SER A 460 -36.53 54.73 19.62
N THR A 461 -35.35 55.29 19.35
CA THR A 461 -34.26 55.70 20.26
C THR A 461 -33.77 54.78 21.39
N GLY A 462 -32.45 54.59 21.42
CA GLY A 462 -31.73 53.69 22.30
C GLY A 462 -31.96 53.87 23.80
N LEU A 463 -31.92 52.74 24.49
CA LEU A 463 -31.78 52.61 25.94
C LEU A 463 -31.12 51.25 26.24
N ALA A 464 -30.18 51.29 27.17
CA ALA A 464 -29.37 50.17 27.64
C ALA A 464 -30.20 48.94 28.03
N LEU A 465 -29.82 47.77 27.53
CA LEU A 465 -30.28 46.49 28.04
C LEU A 465 -29.59 46.21 29.38
N SER A 466 -30.39 46.36 30.43
CA SER A 466 -30.08 46.01 31.80
C SER A 466 -29.74 44.52 31.93
N SER A 467 -28.51 44.25 32.35
CA SER A 467 -28.09 42.98 32.92
C SER A 467 -28.84 42.69 34.22
N GLN A 468 -29.86 41.85 34.18
CA GLN A 468 -30.38 41.20 35.38
C GLN A 468 -29.74 39.81 35.54
N GLY A 469 -28.75 39.76 36.44
CA GLY A 469 -28.61 38.71 37.45
C GLY A 469 -28.43 37.26 37.00
N THR A 470 -27.19 36.85 36.84
CA THR A 470 -26.59 35.77 37.66
C THR A 470 -25.08 35.95 37.67
N LYS A 471 -24.48 35.92 38.86
CA LYS A 471 -23.03 36.04 39.05
C LYS A 471 -22.32 34.94 38.25
N PRO A 472 -21.23 35.24 37.49
CA PRO A 472 -20.47 34.20 36.82
C PRO A 472 -19.74 33.39 37.90
N LYS A 473 -20.14 32.13 38.11
CA LYS A 473 -19.23 31.18 38.74
C LYS A 473 -18.10 30.92 37.74
N ASN A 474 -16.87 31.01 38.23
CA ASN A 474 -15.59 30.99 37.50
C ASN A 474 -15.30 29.69 36.73
N ALA A 475 -16.14 29.29 35.77
CA ALA A 475 -15.81 28.26 34.80
C ALA A 475 -15.98 28.86 33.39
N LYS A 476 -14.88 28.98 32.65
CA LYS A 476 -14.89 29.34 31.23
C LYS A 476 -15.83 28.37 30.51
N GLU A 477 -16.99 28.86 30.05
CA GLU A 477 -17.98 28.03 29.35
C GLU A 477 -17.40 27.55 28.01
N GLY A 478 -17.53 26.26 27.74
CA GLY A 478 -16.98 25.63 26.54
C GLY A 478 -17.61 24.27 26.29
N PHE A 479 -17.51 23.81 25.05
CA PHE A 479 -18.01 22.50 24.64
C PHE A 479 -17.19 21.36 25.24
N ASN A 480 -17.90 20.31 25.66
CA ASN A 480 -17.29 19.14 26.30
C ASN A 480 -17.72 17.83 25.65
N ARG A 481 -18.97 17.74 25.19
CA ARG A 481 -19.53 16.49 24.65
C ARG A 481 -20.19 16.73 23.30
N TYR A 482 -20.01 15.75 22.42
CA TYR A 482 -20.58 15.74 21.08
C TYR A 482 -21.16 14.36 20.81
N THR A 483 -22.23 14.27 20.03
CA THR A 483 -22.70 13.00 19.45
C THR A 483 -23.42 13.24 18.14
N PHE A 484 -23.22 12.37 17.16
CA PHE A 484 -23.97 12.41 15.91
C PHE A 484 -25.23 11.57 16.05
N ILE A 485 -26.38 12.13 15.66
CA ILE A 485 -27.66 11.39 15.63
C ILE A 485 -27.84 10.72 14.27
N SER A 486 -27.50 11.45 13.21
CA SER A 486 -27.64 11.04 11.82
C SER A 486 -26.57 11.72 10.96
N ASP A 487 -26.53 11.33 9.70
CA ASP A 487 -25.74 11.96 8.63
C ASP A 487 -26.14 13.42 8.37
N SER A 488 -27.09 14.00 9.10
CA SER A 488 -27.55 15.38 8.92
C SER A 488 -27.67 16.16 10.24
N ARG A 489 -27.45 15.51 11.39
CA ARG A 489 -27.67 16.12 12.72
C ARG A 489 -26.54 15.82 13.72
N LEU A 490 -26.10 16.85 14.43
CA LEU A 490 -25.08 16.81 15.48
C LEU A 490 -25.64 17.41 16.78
N LEU A 491 -25.44 16.74 17.92
CA LEU A 491 -25.68 17.32 19.24
C LEU A 491 -24.35 17.77 19.87
N ALA A 492 -24.34 18.96 20.47
CA ALA A 492 -23.22 19.48 21.23
C ALA A 492 -23.68 19.97 22.61
N ALA A 493 -22.95 19.59 23.67
CA ALA A 493 -23.23 20.04 25.03
C ALA A 493 -22.06 20.81 25.64
N THR A 494 -22.40 21.85 26.39
CA THR A 494 -21.44 22.67 27.16
C THR A 494 -21.19 22.08 28.55
N ASN A 495 -20.13 22.54 29.22
CA ASN A 495 -19.86 22.24 30.63
C ASN A 495 -20.99 22.64 31.60
N SER A 496 -21.82 23.61 31.20
CA SER A 496 -22.95 24.14 31.97
C SER A 496 -24.25 23.36 31.76
N GLY A 497 -24.28 22.40 30.83
CA GLY A 497 -25.46 21.57 30.55
C GLY A 497 -26.39 22.12 29.46
N ARG A 498 -25.98 23.12 28.67
CA ARG A 498 -26.74 23.58 27.49
C ARG A 498 -26.54 22.62 26.33
N ILE A 499 -27.59 22.36 25.55
CA ILE A 499 -27.55 21.44 24.40
C ILE A 499 -27.92 22.21 23.13
N PHE A 500 -27.10 22.03 22.09
CA PHE A 500 -27.31 22.58 20.76
C PHE A 500 -27.45 21.47 19.73
N VAL A 501 -28.37 21.65 18.78
CA VAL A 501 -28.57 20.78 17.61
C VAL A 501 -28.03 21.49 16.38
N GLY A 502 -26.99 20.93 15.78
CA GLY A 502 -26.46 21.30 14.47
C GLY A 502 -27.17 20.53 13.36
N SER A 503 -27.54 21.20 12.26
CA SER A 503 -28.08 20.57 11.04
C SER A 503 -27.20 20.88 9.83
N PHE A 504 -26.94 19.86 8.99
CA PHE A 504 -26.05 19.91 7.83
C PHE A 504 -26.83 19.97 6.49
N GLN A 505 -27.61 21.03 6.25
CA GLN A 505 -28.34 21.23 4.98
C GLN A 505 -27.48 22.03 3.97
N ASP A 506 -27.55 23.37 3.97
CA ASP A 506 -26.74 24.27 3.12
C ASP A 506 -25.52 24.88 3.88
N GLY A 507 -25.11 24.21 4.95
CA GLY A 507 -24.16 24.70 5.95
C GLY A 507 -24.50 24.11 7.32
N LEU A 508 -23.69 24.38 8.33
CA LEU A 508 -23.96 23.93 9.70
C LEU A 508 -24.74 25.01 10.45
N SER A 509 -26.06 24.81 10.63
CA SER A 509 -26.92 25.71 11.40
C SER A 509 -27.21 25.16 12.79
N TRP A 510 -27.28 26.01 13.81
CA TRP A 510 -27.49 25.59 15.20
C TRP A 510 -28.84 26.04 15.76
N VAL A 511 -29.45 25.19 16.60
CA VAL A 511 -30.64 25.49 17.39
C VAL A 511 -30.38 25.06 18.83
N GLU A 512 -30.73 25.88 19.82
CA GLU A 512 -30.60 25.53 21.24
C GLU A 512 -31.87 24.80 21.71
N LEU A 513 -31.72 23.65 22.38
CA LEU A 513 -32.86 22.91 22.91
C LEU A 513 -33.37 23.52 24.20
N THR A 514 -34.68 23.61 24.35
CA THR A 514 -35.32 24.03 25.60
C THR A 514 -35.29 22.87 26.59
N LEU A 515 -34.59 23.05 27.71
CA LEU A 515 -34.46 22.03 28.76
C LEU A 515 -35.55 22.21 29.83
N PRO A 516 -36.20 21.13 30.30
CA PRO A 516 -37.24 21.21 31.34
C PRO A 516 -36.75 21.73 32.72
N SER A 517 -35.45 21.67 33.00
CA SER A 517 -34.82 22.08 34.27
C SER A 517 -33.31 22.36 34.08
N GLU A 518 -32.62 22.92 35.09
CA GLU A 518 -31.16 23.06 35.10
C GLU A 518 -30.48 21.68 35.18
N ILE A 519 -30.27 21.07 34.01
CA ILE A 519 -29.55 19.82 33.87
C ILE A 519 -28.07 20.11 34.05
N GLY A 520 -27.41 19.44 35.00
CA GLY A 520 -25.98 19.60 35.28
C GLY A 520 -25.09 19.00 34.18
N GLN A 521 -24.15 18.13 34.56
CA GLN A 521 -23.31 17.44 33.57
C GLN A 521 -24.15 16.46 32.73
N ILE A 522 -23.96 16.53 31.40
CA ILE A 522 -24.66 15.71 30.42
C ILE A 522 -23.75 14.60 29.89
N VAL A 523 -24.35 13.43 29.68
CA VAL A 523 -23.76 12.28 29.02
C VAL A 523 -24.63 11.96 27.80
N PHE A 524 -24.03 11.90 26.60
CA PHE A 524 -24.72 11.45 25.41
C PHE A 524 -24.53 9.94 25.21
N SER A 525 -25.50 9.28 24.57
CA SER A 525 -25.29 7.93 24.08
C SER A 525 -24.20 7.87 23.02
N HIS A 526 -23.44 6.78 23.03
CA HIS A 526 -22.59 6.42 21.90
C HIS A 526 -23.47 6.24 20.65
N PRO A 527 -23.09 6.83 19.50
CA PRO A 527 -23.88 6.77 18.29
C PRO A 527 -24.00 5.32 17.78
N PHE A 528 -25.16 5.00 17.21
CA PHE A 528 -25.43 3.71 16.59
C PHE A 528 -24.97 3.72 15.12
N LEU A 529 -24.30 2.65 14.69
CA LEU A 529 -23.67 2.51 13.35
C LEU A 529 -24.47 1.59 12.39
N GLY A 530 -25.75 1.31 12.67
CA GLY A 530 -26.56 0.35 11.87
C GLY A 530 -27.50 0.94 10.82
N VAL A 531 -28.35 0.07 10.25
CA VAL A 531 -29.06 0.20 8.94
C VAL A 531 -30.26 1.18 8.99
N PRO A 532 -30.65 1.82 7.85
CA PRO A 532 -31.38 3.11 7.78
C PRO A 532 -32.88 3.14 8.15
N THR A 533 -33.47 2.06 8.64
CA THR A 533 -34.95 1.92 8.57
C THR A 533 -35.72 2.44 9.79
N ALA A 534 -35.06 2.97 10.82
CA ALA A 534 -35.74 3.55 11.99
C ALA A 534 -35.39 5.04 12.17
N ASP A 535 -36.36 5.83 12.65
CA ASP A 535 -36.17 7.22 13.06
C ASP A 535 -34.96 7.31 14.00
N PRO A 536 -33.94 8.14 13.71
CA PRO A 536 -32.73 8.17 14.52
C PRO A 536 -33.02 8.85 15.86
N ILE A 537 -32.60 8.18 16.94
CA ILE A 537 -32.84 8.59 18.32
C ILE A 537 -31.49 8.83 19.00
N ALA A 538 -31.39 9.91 19.79
CA ALA A 538 -30.30 10.09 20.76
C ALA A 538 -30.82 10.01 22.19
N LEU A 539 -30.04 9.36 23.06
CA LEU A 539 -30.31 9.32 24.49
C LEU A 539 -29.40 10.32 25.22
N VAL A 540 -29.99 11.07 26.15
CA VAL A 540 -29.31 12.08 26.95
C VAL A 540 -29.42 11.69 28.42
N GLY A 541 -28.32 11.22 28.99
CA GLY A 541 -28.18 10.93 30.40
C GLY A 541 -27.76 12.17 31.19
N THR A 542 -28.25 12.27 32.41
CA THR A 542 -27.96 13.39 33.32
C THR A 542 -27.28 12.91 34.59
N SER A 543 -26.60 13.81 35.29
CA SER A 543 -26.00 13.49 36.59
C SER A 543 -27.02 13.13 37.68
N SER A 544 -28.30 13.48 37.51
CA SER A 544 -29.42 13.13 38.41
C SER A 544 -29.95 11.71 38.19
N GLY A 545 -29.42 10.98 37.20
CA GLY A 545 -29.88 9.64 36.85
C GLY A 545 -31.07 9.63 35.89
N GLU A 546 -31.49 10.78 35.37
CA GLU A 546 -32.58 10.89 34.39
C GLU A 546 -32.04 10.65 32.97
N ILE A 547 -32.75 9.85 32.20
CA ILE A 547 -32.45 9.55 30.79
C ILE A 547 -33.58 10.14 29.94
N TYR A 548 -33.22 11.06 29.06
CA TYR A 548 -34.11 11.66 28.07
C TYR A 548 -33.88 11.02 26.70
N TYR A 549 -34.89 11.02 25.85
CA TYR A 549 -34.76 10.66 24.45
C TYR A 549 -35.07 11.87 23.55
N TYR A 550 -34.36 11.97 22.44
CA TYR A 550 -34.54 12.95 21.38
C TYR A 550 -34.73 12.20 20.06
N GLY A 551 -35.89 12.37 19.41
CA GLY A 551 -36.17 11.80 18.08
C GLY A 551 -36.18 12.88 17.01
N GLU A 552 -35.67 12.58 15.82
CA GLU A 552 -35.60 13.54 14.70
C GLU A 552 -36.98 14.02 14.24
N SER A 553 -38.01 13.18 14.35
CA SER A 553 -39.40 13.45 13.95
C SER A 553 -40.24 14.17 15.03
N GLY A 554 -39.74 14.29 16.26
CA GLY A 554 -40.44 14.84 17.42
C GLY A 554 -40.15 16.32 17.65
N SER A 555 -41.01 16.99 18.43
CA SER A 555 -40.84 18.39 18.86
C SER A 555 -39.42 18.68 19.35
N GLU A 556 -38.94 19.93 19.21
CA GLU A 556 -37.61 20.45 19.63
C GLU A 556 -37.36 20.40 21.17
N SER A 557 -37.88 19.38 21.84
CA SER A 557 -37.94 19.21 23.29
C SER A 557 -37.48 17.80 23.65
N LEU A 558 -36.61 17.70 24.66
CA LEU A 558 -36.25 16.41 25.25
C LEU A 558 -37.43 15.79 26.01
N GLN A 559 -37.71 14.52 25.78
CA GLN A 559 -38.73 13.78 26.52
C GLN A 559 -38.09 12.85 27.56
N LEU A 560 -38.56 12.90 28.80
CA LEU A 560 -38.06 12.04 29.87
C LEU A 560 -38.51 10.59 29.64
N MET A 561 -37.55 9.68 29.50
CA MET A 561 -37.82 8.25 29.25
C MET A 561 -37.80 7.44 30.54
N THR A 562 -36.77 7.60 31.38
CA THR A 562 -36.65 6.84 32.63
C THR A 562 -35.69 7.46 33.63
N LYS A 563 -35.62 6.88 34.83
CA LYS A 563 -34.69 7.26 35.89
C LYS A 563 -33.99 6.03 36.47
N VAL A 564 -32.66 6.07 36.50
CA VAL A 564 -31.81 5.07 37.13
C VAL A 564 -31.28 5.58 38.47
N ASN A 565 -30.99 4.67 39.39
CA ASN A 565 -30.50 5.01 40.72
C ASN A 565 -28.98 5.25 40.72
N GLY A 566 -28.58 6.51 40.54
CA GLY A 566 -27.18 6.95 40.65
C GLY A 566 -26.76 7.87 39.52
N LYS A 567 -25.51 8.34 39.58
CA LYS A 567 -24.93 9.19 38.52
C LYS A 567 -24.58 8.32 37.30
N ILE A 568 -25.17 8.62 36.15
CA ILE A 568 -24.87 7.94 34.88
C ILE A 568 -23.41 8.21 34.50
N ALA A 569 -22.68 7.15 34.16
CA ALA A 569 -21.34 7.23 33.62
C ALA A 569 -21.37 7.31 32.10
N ASP A 570 -21.89 6.26 31.44
CA ASP A 570 -22.03 6.16 29.98
C ASP A 570 -23.29 5.37 29.58
N ILE A 571 -23.78 5.61 28.36
CA ILE A 571 -24.94 4.96 27.73
C ILE A 571 -24.51 4.32 26.40
N PHE A 572 -24.68 3.00 26.27
CA PHE A 572 -24.34 2.23 25.06
C PHE A 572 -25.60 1.68 24.40
N CYS A 573 -25.83 2.00 23.13
CA CYS A 573 -26.94 1.42 22.33
C CYS A 573 -26.54 0.03 21.80
N LEU A 574 -27.41 -0.98 21.93
CA LEU A 574 -27.08 -2.40 21.71
C LEU A 574 -27.82 -3.08 20.56
N SER A 575 -29.07 -2.68 20.26
CA SER A 575 -29.90 -3.34 19.25
C SER A 575 -30.01 -2.52 17.96
N ASP A 576 -29.90 -3.21 16.83
CA ASP A 576 -30.41 -2.75 15.53
C ASP A 576 -31.91 -3.03 15.44
N THR A 577 -32.72 -2.01 15.16
CA THR A 577 -34.15 -2.14 14.86
C THR A 577 -34.42 -2.86 13.54
N SER A 578 -33.39 -3.23 12.76
CA SER A 578 -33.54 -3.76 11.40
C SER A 578 -33.14 -5.23 11.18
N VAL A 579 -32.39 -5.87 12.10
CA VAL A 579 -31.80 -7.20 11.83
C VAL A 579 -32.76 -8.36 12.08
N THR A 580 -33.90 -8.12 12.72
CA THR A 580 -34.96 -9.14 12.88
C THR A 580 -36.32 -8.56 12.50
N PRO A 581 -36.98 -9.07 11.44
CA PRO A 581 -38.34 -8.69 11.09
C PRO A 581 -39.27 -9.04 12.25
N GLY A 582 -39.56 -8.05 13.12
CA GLY A 582 -40.42 -8.24 14.30
C GLY A 582 -39.93 -7.62 15.61
N HIS A 583 -38.66 -7.19 15.72
CA HIS A 583 -38.16 -6.53 16.94
C HIS A 583 -38.51 -5.02 16.95
N LYS A 584 -39.47 -4.61 17.80
CA LYS A 584 -39.95 -3.23 17.94
C LYS A 584 -39.34 -2.45 19.12
N HIS A 585 -38.22 -2.93 19.68
CA HIS A 585 -37.63 -2.37 20.90
C HIS A 585 -36.20 -1.86 20.66
N VAL A 586 -35.84 -0.77 21.34
CA VAL A 586 -34.48 -0.20 21.43
C VAL A 586 -33.86 -0.66 22.74
N ASP A 587 -32.79 -1.44 22.65
CA ASP A 587 -32.00 -1.92 23.78
C ASP A 587 -30.78 -1.03 24.01
N PHE A 588 -30.59 -0.57 25.25
CA PHE A 588 -29.43 0.20 25.65
C PHE A 588 -28.94 -0.20 27.05
N LEU A 589 -27.63 -0.13 27.26
CA LEU A 589 -26.97 -0.37 28.53
C LEU A 589 -26.61 0.96 29.19
N THR A 590 -27.07 1.15 30.41
CA THR A 590 -26.71 2.30 31.24
C THR A 590 -25.73 1.87 32.33
N THR A 591 -24.58 2.52 32.38
CA THR A 591 -23.58 2.29 33.43
C THR A 591 -23.66 3.36 34.51
N ILE A 592 -23.49 2.95 35.77
CA ILE A 592 -23.61 3.83 36.94
C ILE A 592 -22.21 4.03 37.54
N LEU A 593 -21.84 5.29 37.78
CA LEU A 593 -20.52 5.65 38.26
C LEU A 593 -20.21 4.98 39.62
N ARG A 594 -19.11 4.22 39.68
CA ARG A 594 -18.64 3.47 40.86
C ARG A 594 -19.61 2.39 41.39
N SER A 595 -20.55 1.94 40.56
CA SER A 595 -21.44 0.82 40.87
C SER A 595 -20.89 -0.49 40.29
N THR A 596 -21.22 -1.62 40.91
CA THR A 596 -21.03 -2.98 40.36
C THR A 596 -22.23 -3.47 39.56
N ASN A 597 -23.27 -2.64 39.43
CA ASN A 597 -24.47 -2.97 38.66
C ASN A 597 -24.61 -1.98 37.50
N ALA A 598 -24.89 -2.52 36.31
CA ALA A 598 -25.38 -1.78 35.16
C ALA A 598 -26.84 -2.17 34.88
N VAL A 599 -27.57 -1.33 34.15
CA VAL A 599 -28.99 -1.54 33.84
C VAL A 599 -29.14 -1.68 32.33
N LEU A 600 -29.62 -2.84 31.89
CA LEU A 600 -30.06 -3.07 30.52
C LEU A 600 -31.53 -2.68 30.41
N SER A 601 -31.81 -1.73 29.52
CA SER A 601 -33.15 -1.18 29.31
C SER A 601 -33.64 -1.50 27.91
N GLN A 602 -34.81 -2.11 27.79
CA GLN A 602 -35.48 -2.37 26.51
C GLN A 602 -36.69 -1.44 26.39
N PHE A 603 -36.70 -0.59 25.35
CA PHE A 603 -37.70 0.47 25.17
C PHE A 603 -38.50 0.29 23.89
N ASP A 604 -39.84 0.21 23.96
CA ASP A 604 -40.72 0.27 22.79
C ASP A 604 -41.08 1.72 22.46
N PRO A 605 -40.64 2.30 21.32
CA PRO A 605 -40.98 3.66 20.94
C PRO A 605 -42.48 3.86 20.67
N HIS A 606 -43.21 2.81 20.27
CA HIS A 606 -44.63 2.90 19.93
C HIS A 606 -45.56 2.80 21.15
N ASN A 607 -45.19 1.96 22.12
CA ASN A 607 -46.00 1.73 23.33
C ASN A 607 -45.45 2.45 24.58
N LEU A 608 -44.29 3.11 24.48
CA LEU A 608 -43.54 3.70 25.60
C LEU A 608 -43.26 2.69 26.74
N ALA A 609 -43.28 1.39 26.43
CA ALA A 609 -43.06 0.33 27.39
C ALA A 609 -41.55 0.17 27.63
N LEU A 610 -41.15 0.12 28.89
CA LEU A 610 -39.75 0.02 29.30
C LEU A 610 -39.54 -1.16 30.24
N LYS A 611 -38.58 -2.03 29.92
CA LYS A 611 -38.17 -3.15 30.78
C LYS A 611 -36.72 -2.94 31.24
N HIS A 612 -36.51 -2.99 32.56
CA HIS A 612 -35.19 -2.93 33.17
C HIS A 612 -34.72 -4.33 33.60
N THR A 613 -33.48 -4.66 33.26
CA THR A 613 -32.82 -5.89 33.66
C THR A 613 -31.47 -5.55 34.28
N ASP A 614 -31.21 -6.07 35.49
CA ASP A 614 -29.92 -5.88 36.16
C ASP A 614 -28.81 -6.69 35.47
N VAL A 615 -27.66 -6.04 35.31
CA VAL A 615 -26.41 -6.65 34.82
C VAL A 615 -25.36 -6.55 35.91
N GLU A 616 -24.86 -7.71 36.36
CA GLU A 616 -23.82 -7.78 37.39
C GLU A 616 -22.44 -7.62 36.75
N LEU A 617 -21.64 -6.70 37.28
CA LEU A 617 -20.28 -6.39 36.84
C LEU A 617 -19.27 -6.68 37.96
N GLU A 618 -18.07 -7.09 37.60
CA GLU A 618 -16.99 -7.25 38.56
C GLU A 618 -16.58 -5.90 39.20
N PRO A 619 -16.13 -5.89 40.46
CA PRO A 619 -15.66 -4.67 41.12
C PRO A 619 -14.54 -3.96 40.34
N GLY A 620 -14.81 -2.72 39.92
CA GLY A 620 -13.86 -1.91 39.16
C GLY A 620 -13.84 -2.17 37.65
N PHE A 621 -14.78 -2.96 37.12
CA PHE A 621 -15.00 -3.12 35.69
C PHE A 621 -15.64 -1.85 35.10
N MET A 622 -14.85 -1.05 34.38
CA MET A 622 -15.35 0.12 33.65
C MET A 622 -15.64 -0.26 32.21
N VAL A 623 -16.92 -0.31 31.84
CA VAL A 623 -17.36 -0.62 30.47
C VAL A 623 -16.94 0.50 29.52
N THR A 624 -16.35 0.14 28.39
CA THR A 624 -15.92 1.08 27.33
C THR A 624 -16.52 0.75 25.97
N ALA A 625 -16.97 -0.49 25.77
CA ALA A 625 -17.69 -0.93 24.58
C ALA A 625 -18.72 -1.99 24.98
N ALA A 626 -19.85 -2.05 24.28
CA ALA A 626 -20.88 -3.06 24.55
C ALA A 626 -21.63 -3.41 23.26
N THR A 627 -21.97 -4.70 23.09
CA THR A 627 -22.80 -5.17 21.97
C THR A 627 -23.64 -6.37 22.38
N PHE A 628 -24.70 -6.64 21.62
CA PHE A 628 -25.49 -7.85 21.73
C PHE A 628 -25.20 -8.80 20.56
N THR A 629 -25.02 -10.10 20.83
CA THR A 629 -24.81 -11.11 19.77
C THR A 629 -25.37 -12.46 20.18
N GLN A 630 -26.20 -13.07 19.32
CA GLN A 630 -26.80 -14.41 19.51
C GLN A 630 -27.31 -14.68 20.94
N GLY A 631 -28.02 -13.71 21.55
CA GLY A 631 -28.57 -13.84 22.90
C GLY A 631 -27.57 -13.62 24.05
N CYS A 632 -26.32 -13.24 23.76
CA CYS A 632 -25.29 -12.91 24.73
C CYS A 632 -25.01 -11.40 24.73
N LEU A 633 -24.83 -10.82 25.92
CA LEU A 633 -24.36 -9.45 26.09
C LEU A 633 -22.84 -9.46 26.24
N VAL A 634 -22.12 -8.75 25.37
CA VAL A 634 -20.66 -8.71 25.37
C VAL A 634 -20.20 -7.31 25.76
N LEU A 635 -19.39 -7.22 26.82
CA LEU A 635 -18.88 -5.95 27.36
C LEU A 635 -17.36 -5.91 27.29
N GLY A 636 -16.80 -4.82 26.76
CA GLY A 636 -15.38 -4.51 26.82
C GLY A 636 -15.08 -3.55 27.96
N SER A 637 -13.88 -3.64 28.53
CA SER A 637 -13.45 -2.78 29.64
C SER A 637 -12.24 -1.91 29.31
N ARG A 638 -12.06 -0.89 30.16
CA ARG A 638 -10.86 -0.03 30.16
C ARG A 638 -9.56 -0.79 30.47
N LYS A 639 -9.63 -1.95 31.12
CA LYS A 639 -8.45 -2.76 31.47
C LYS A 639 -8.09 -3.82 30.40
N GLY A 640 -8.78 -3.80 29.25
CA GLY A 640 -8.53 -4.71 28.14
C GLY A 640 -9.11 -6.11 28.33
N VAL A 641 -10.17 -6.19 29.13
CA VAL A 641 -10.92 -7.41 29.37
C VAL A 641 -12.26 -7.34 28.67
N ILE A 642 -12.64 -8.40 27.95
CA ILE A 642 -13.97 -8.61 27.38
C ILE A 642 -14.71 -9.66 28.22
N VAL A 643 -15.94 -9.37 28.62
CA VAL A 643 -16.81 -10.29 29.37
C VAL A 643 -18.02 -10.63 28.53
N VAL A 644 -18.31 -11.92 28.42
CA VAL A 644 -19.51 -12.46 27.77
C VAL A 644 -20.51 -12.85 28.86
N LEU A 645 -21.67 -12.21 28.84
CA LEU A 645 -22.76 -12.39 29.81
C LEU A 645 -23.92 -13.13 29.14
N LYS A 646 -24.56 -14.05 29.88
CA LYS A 646 -25.84 -14.67 29.49
C LYS A 646 -26.89 -14.41 30.55
N GLN A 647 -28.15 -14.42 30.13
CA GLN A 647 -29.27 -14.32 31.05
C GLN A 647 -29.49 -15.68 31.74
N GLY A 648 -29.41 -15.70 33.06
CA GLY A 648 -29.72 -16.90 33.86
C GLY A 648 -31.21 -17.06 34.13
N ASP A 649 -31.60 -18.16 34.78
CA ASP A 649 -33.00 -18.48 35.13
C ASP A 649 -33.69 -17.42 36.00
N SER A 650 -32.90 -16.63 36.74
CA SER A 650 -33.36 -15.50 37.57
C SER A 650 -33.70 -14.24 36.77
N GLY A 651 -33.49 -14.24 35.46
CA GLY A 651 -33.68 -13.10 34.57
C GLY A 651 -32.54 -12.08 34.60
N LYS A 652 -31.51 -12.27 35.43
CA LYS A 652 -30.32 -11.39 35.50
C LYS A 652 -29.21 -11.85 34.55
N TYR A 653 -28.43 -10.90 34.05
CA TYR A 653 -27.23 -11.21 33.26
C TYR A 653 -26.02 -11.43 34.17
N SER A 654 -25.35 -12.56 34.03
CA SER A 654 -24.15 -12.93 34.77
C SER A 654 -23.02 -13.39 33.84
N PRO A 655 -21.75 -13.25 34.26
CA PRO A 655 -20.59 -13.59 33.42
C PRO A 655 -20.47 -15.10 33.21
N VAL A 656 -20.32 -15.48 31.93
CA VAL A 656 -20.11 -16.87 31.49
C VAL A 656 -18.68 -17.10 31.06
N SER A 657 -18.06 -16.11 30.39
CA SER A 657 -16.68 -16.19 29.93
C SER A 657 -16.02 -14.83 30.02
N THR A 658 -14.74 -14.82 30.38
CA THR A 658 -13.90 -13.63 30.48
C THR A 658 -12.67 -13.83 29.61
N ILE A 659 -12.40 -12.85 28.74
CA ILE A 659 -11.32 -12.85 27.77
C ILE A 659 -10.39 -11.70 28.15
N GLU A 660 -9.18 -12.02 28.59
CA GLU A 660 -8.13 -11.03 28.80
C GLU A 660 -7.43 -10.80 27.45
N VAL A 661 -7.66 -9.64 26.83
CA VAL A 661 -7.13 -9.30 25.49
C VAL A 661 -5.75 -8.68 25.62
N HIS A 662 -5.63 -7.67 26.47
CA HIS A 662 -4.37 -7.00 26.79
C HIS A 662 -4.48 -6.36 28.17
N ARG A 663 -3.39 -6.32 28.93
CA ARG A 663 -3.41 -5.65 30.25
C ARG A 663 -3.37 -4.14 30.09
N ASP A 664 -4.22 -3.45 30.83
CA ASP A 664 -4.22 -1.98 31.01
C ASP A 664 -4.49 -1.13 29.75
N GLU A 665 -4.93 -1.74 28.65
CA GLU A 665 -5.34 -1.02 27.43
C GLU A 665 -6.85 -1.12 27.20
N ALA A 666 -7.50 -0.02 26.83
CA ALA A 666 -8.96 0.00 26.74
C ALA A 666 -9.47 -0.67 25.46
N ILE A 667 -10.53 -1.47 25.58
CA ILE A 667 -11.33 -1.92 24.42
C ILE A 667 -12.18 -0.76 23.94
N THR A 668 -12.07 -0.36 22.67
CA THR A 668 -12.71 0.86 22.14
C THR A 668 -14.00 0.59 21.39
N SER A 669 -14.10 -0.53 20.68
CA SER A 669 -15.34 -0.97 20.04
C SER A 669 -15.43 -2.50 19.99
N ILE A 670 -16.66 -3.01 19.94
CA ILE A 670 -16.96 -4.43 19.70
C ILE A 670 -18.08 -4.49 18.67
N LEU A 671 -17.87 -5.25 17.60
CA LEU A 671 -18.83 -5.46 16.51
C LEU A 671 -19.10 -6.96 16.34
N PRO A 672 -20.36 -7.41 16.30
CA PRO A 672 -20.70 -8.76 15.89
C PRO A 672 -20.49 -8.90 14.38
N LEU A 673 -20.04 -10.08 13.93
CA LEU A 673 -19.96 -10.41 12.50
C LEU A 673 -21.16 -11.27 12.09
N GLY A 674 -21.76 -10.95 10.95
CA GLY A 674 -22.88 -11.69 10.36
C GLY A 674 -22.44 -13.05 9.81
N ASN A 675 -23.21 -14.08 10.15
CA ASN A 675 -23.03 -15.43 9.62
C ASN A 675 -23.93 -15.66 8.41
N SER A 676 -23.56 -16.61 7.56
CA SER A 676 -24.52 -17.26 6.66
C SER A 676 -25.58 -18.01 7.49
N ASP A 677 -26.87 -17.80 7.18
CA ASP A 677 -28.01 -18.51 7.77
C ASP A 677 -27.82 -20.04 7.61
N ASP A 678 -27.26 -20.69 8.64
CA ASP A 678 -27.34 -22.13 8.99
C ASP A 678 -26.21 -22.63 9.94
N GLN A 679 -25.23 -21.79 10.35
CA GLN A 679 -24.05 -22.24 11.12
C GLN A 679 -23.97 -21.72 12.59
N PRO A 680 -23.35 -22.48 13.54
CA PRO A 680 -23.37 -22.21 14.98
C PRO A 680 -22.23 -21.32 15.52
N HIS A 681 -21.40 -20.73 14.65
CA HIS A 681 -20.24 -19.92 15.09
C HIS A 681 -20.69 -18.53 15.57
N ASN A 682 -19.99 -17.90 16.52
CA ASN A 682 -20.32 -16.54 16.97
C ASN A 682 -19.06 -15.69 16.99
N TYR A 683 -18.84 -14.90 15.95
CA TYR A 683 -17.63 -14.09 15.84
C TYR A 683 -17.87 -12.65 16.28
N ILE A 684 -16.92 -12.13 17.06
CA ILE A 684 -16.87 -10.72 17.44
C ILE A 684 -15.56 -10.10 16.97
N LEU A 685 -15.63 -8.91 16.37
CA LEU A 685 -14.49 -8.05 16.11
C LEU A 685 -14.37 -7.06 17.26
N SER A 686 -13.17 -6.94 17.83
CA SER A 686 -12.85 -6.01 18.90
C SER A 686 -11.69 -5.11 18.49
N THR A 687 -11.77 -3.82 18.82
CA THR A 687 -10.68 -2.85 18.63
C THR A 687 -10.14 -2.42 20.00
N CYS A 688 -8.85 -2.12 20.06
CA CYS A 688 -8.18 -1.74 21.30
C CYS A 688 -7.20 -0.57 21.07
N ARG A 689 -6.92 0.16 22.15
CA ARG A 689 -5.95 1.26 22.17
C ARG A 689 -4.50 0.85 22.00
N ASP A 690 -4.20 -0.45 22.07
CA ASP A 690 -2.91 -1.00 21.67
C ASP A 690 -2.65 -0.94 20.16
N GLY A 691 -3.60 -0.40 19.39
CA GLY A 691 -3.53 -0.25 17.95
C GLY A 691 -3.96 -1.49 17.18
N ARG A 692 -4.37 -2.57 17.84
CA ARG A 692 -4.73 -3.83 17.18
C ARG A 692 -6.24 -4.03 17.12
N TYR A 693 -6.68 -4.71 16.08
CA TYR A 693 -8.01 -5.29 16.03
C TYR A 693 -7.92 -6.81 16.03
N ARG A 694 -8.94 -7.44 16.64
CA ARG A 694 -8.96 -8.88 16.91
C ARG A 694 -10.32 -9.46 16.63
N ILE A 695 -10.34 -10.67 16.06
CA ILE A 695 -11.57 -11.45 15.93
C ILE A 695 -11.49 -12.62 16.89
N HIS A 696 -12.51 -12.74 17.74
CA HIS A 696 -12.68 -13.87 18.64
C HIS A 696 -13.91 -14.67 18.25
N GLU A 697 -13.76 -15.99 18.30
CA GLU A 697 -14.88 -16.92 18.23
C GLU A 697 -15.39 -17.20 19.65
N ILE A 698 -16.66 -16.88 19.90
CA ILE A 698 -17.36 -17.18 21.14
C ILE A 698 -18.03 -18.55 20.98
N PRO A 699 -17.68 -19.56 21.77
CA PRO A 699 -18.30 -20.87 21.70
C PRO A 699 -19.80 -20.80 22.09
N THR A 700 -20.65 -21.39 21.25
CA THR A 700 -22.10 -21.48 21.49
C THR A 700 -22.49 -22.68 22.36
N ILE A 701 -21.65 -23.72 22.40
CA ILE A 701 -21.87 -24.96 23.17
C ILE A 701 -21.26 -24.84 24.58
N ALA A 702 -22.03 -25.20 25.61
CA ALA A 702 -21.66 -25.06 27.04
C ALA A 702 -20.38 -25.81 27.48
N ASN A 703 -19.87 -26.77 26.69
CA ASN A 703 -18.69 -27.59 27.03
C ASN A 703 -17.34 -26.96 26.64
N GLN A 704 -17.30 -25.78 26.03
CA GLN A 704 -16.06 -25.02 25.78
C GLN A 704 -16.16 -23.63 26.42
N PRO A 705 -15.50 -23.39 27.57
CA PRO A 705 -15.71 -22.16 28.34
C PRO A 705 -14.88 -20.95 27.86
N ARG A 706 -14.01 -21.10 26.86
CA ARG A 706 -13.05 -20.06 26.46
C ARG A 706 -13.26 -19.64 25.01
N ALA A 707 -13.37 -18.33 24.80
CA ALA A 707 -13.32 -17.75 23.46
C ALA A 707 -11.95 -17.99 22.82
N ILE A 708 -11.94 -18.17 21.50
CA ILE A 708 -10.74 -18.50 20.74
C ILE A 708 -10.36 -17.29 19.89
N LEU A 709 -9.14 -16.80 20.05
CA LEU A 709 -8.58 -15.78 19.16
C LEU A 709 -8.29 -16.42 17.80
N VAL A 710 -8.95 -15.92 16.76
CA VAL A 710 -8.84 -16.44 15.39
C VAL A 710 -8.14 -15.47 14.44
N HIS A 711 -8.11 -14.17 14.78
CA HIS A 711 -7.43 -13.15 13.99
C HIS A 711 -6.88 -12.05 14.89
N GLU A 712 -5.66 -11.61 14.63
CA GLU A 712 -5.04 -10.43 15.27
C GLU A 712 -4.14 -9.73 14.24
N ILE A 713 -4.41 -8.46 13.98
CA ILE A 713 -3.57 -7.61 13.12
C ILE A 713 -3.30 -6.27 13.79
N LEU A 714 -2.06 -5.78 13.61
CA LEU A 714 -1.64 -4.41 13.88
C LEU A 714 -1.64 -3.65 12.55
N PRO A 715 -2.58 -2.73 12.31
CA PRO A 715 -2.56 -1.92 11.10
C PRO A 715 -1.43 -0.89 11.09
N PRO A 716 -0.87 -0.52 9.92
CA PRO A 716 0.30 0.35 9.79
C PRO A 716 0.06 1.82 10.19
N PHE A 717 -1.20 2.24 10.26
CA PHE A 717 -1.57 3.65 10.15
C PHE A 717 -1.88 4.34 11.49
N VAL A 718 -2.06 3.60 12.59
CA VAL A 718 -2.49 4.15 13.89
C VAL A 718 -1.75 3.56 15.08
N SER A 719 -1.49 4.41 16.06
CA SER A 719 -1.01 4.00 17.38
C SER A 719 -2.12 3.51 18.31
N SER A 720 -3.37 3.90 18.03
CA SER A 720 -4.55 3.54 18.84
C SER A 720 -5.78 3.53 17.94
N ILE A 721 -6.52 2.42 17.91
CA ILE A 721 -7.80 2.32 17.21
C ILE A 721 -8.90 2.80 18.17
N GLU A 722 -9.86 3.57 17.67
CA GLU A 722 -11.00 4.09 18.44
C GLU A 722 -12.33 3.50 17.98
N GLY A 723 -12.41 3.01 16.75
CA GLY A 723 -13.58 2.29 16.27
C GLY A 723 -13.36 1.59 14.94
N ALA A 724 -14.32 0.73 14.62
CA ALA A 724 -14.42 0.03 13.36
C ALA A 724 -15.88 0.07 12.88
N TRP A 725 -16.10 -0.10 11.58
CA TRP A 725 -17.40 -0.39 10.98
C TRP A 725 -17.21 -1.08 9.63
N PHE A 726 -18.29 -1.64 9.08
CA PHE A 726 -18.30 -2.17 7.72
C PHE A 726 -19.03 -1.19 6.80
N SER A 727 -18.38 -0.79 5.72
CA SER A 727 -18.94 0.06 4.67
C SER A 727 -19.49 -0.82 3.55
N ASP A 728 -20.74 -0.62 3.11
CA ASP A 728 -21.34 -1.38 2.01
C ASP A 728 -20.96 -0.73 0.66
N ASN A 729 -20.44 -1.54 -0.26
CA ASN A 729 -20.02 -1.11 -1.58
C ASN A 729 -21.19 -1.00 -2.58
N GLY A 730 -22.41 -1.40 -2.20
CA GLY A 730 -23.60 -1.38 -3.05
C GLY A 730 -23.73 -2.59 -3.99
N ASP A 731 -22.67 -3.40 -4.11
CA ASP A 731 -22.63 -4.67 -4.83
C ASP A 731 -22.86 -5.88 -3.90
N GLY A 732 -23.24 -5.63 -2.64
CA GLY A 732 -23.39 -6.64 -1.59
C GLY A 732 -22.09 -7.00 -0.88
N THR A 733 -20.94 -6.40 -1.25
CA THR A 733 -19.67 -6.57 -0.55
C THR A 733 -19.47 -5.48 0.49
N LYS A 734 -18.70 -5.81 1.55
CA LYS A 734 -18.41 -4.90 2.66
C LYS A 734 -16.91 -4.71 2.86
N ASP A 735 -16.51 -3.47 3.09
CA ASP A 735 -15.16 -3.07 3.41
C ASP A 735 -15.01 -2.77 4.91
N LEU A 736 -13.96 -3.30 5.54
CA LEU A 736 -13.65 -3.01 6.94
C LEU A 736 -12.98 -1.64 7.04
N MET A 737 -13.66 -0.72 7.69
CA MET A 737 -13.19 0.63 7.96
C MET A 737 -12.73 0.73 9.41
N LEU A 738 -11.58 1.36 9.64
CA LEU A 738 -10.98 1.59 10.94
C LEU A 738 -10.77 3.10 11.15
N CYS A 739 -11.03 3.59 12.35
CA CYS A 739 -10.80 4.97 12.75
C CYS A 739 -9.97 5.01 14.04
N GLY A 740 -8.97 5.87 14.09
CA GLY A 740 -8.07 5.97 15.23
C GLY A 740 -7.15 7.18 15.17
N PHE A 741 -6.16 7.20 16.08
CA PHE A 741 -5.21 8.32 16.19
C PHE A 741 -3.78 7.88 15.87
N ARG A 742 -3.10 8.76 15.12
CA ARG A 742 -1.65 8.74 14.87
C ARG A 742 -1.09 10.07 15.36
N SER A 743 -0.53 10.05 16.57
CA SER A 743 -0.03 11.24 17.26
C SER A 743 -1.10 12.33 17.43
N SER A 744 -1.00 13.45 16.71
CA SER A 744 -1.97 14.56 16.77
C SER A 744 -3.14 14.41 15.80
N ASN A 745 -3.08 13.43 14.89
CA ASN A 745 -4.00 13.33 13.77
C ASN A 745 -5.00 12.18 14.00
N LEU A 746 -6.26 12.43 13.68
CA LEU A 746 -7.24 11.37 13.45
C LEU A 746 -7.04 10.83 12.04
N VAL A 747 -7.08 9.51 11.90
CA VAL A 747 -6.93 8.80 10.61
C VAL A 747 -8.11 7.84 10.43
N VAL A 748 -8.70 7.87 9.25
CA VAL A 748 -9.65 6.87 8.77
C VAL A 748 -8.97 6.03 7.71
N TRP A 749 -9.03 4.71 7.87
CA TRP A 749 -8.34 3.75 7.03
C TRP A 749 -9.30 2.67 6.57
N ASN A 750 -9.25 2.35 5.28
CA ASN A 750 -9.89 1.17 4.74
C ASN A 750 -8.91 0.00 4.84
N GLU A 751 -9.18 -0.94 5.74
CA GLU A 751 -8.33 -2.11 5.96
C GLU A 751 -8.45 -3.12 4.82
N THR A 752 -9.63 -3.26 4.21
CA THR A 752 -9.85 -4.18 3.08
C THR A 752 -9.07 -3.74 1.84
N LEU A 753 -9.11 -2.45 1.50
CA LEU A 753 -8.41 -1.87 0.35
C LEU A 753 -7.01 -1.31 0.69
N ARG A 754 -6.62 -1.37 1.97
CA ARG A 754 -5.31 -0.97 2.50
C ARG A 754 -4.89 0.44 2.06
N HIS A 755 -5.77 1.43 2.26
CA HIS A 755 -5.45 2.84 1.99
C HIS A 755 -6.11 3.80 2.98
N GLU A 756 -5.51 4.99 3.09
CA GLU A 756 -5.95 6.05 4.00
C GLU A 756 -7.08 6.86 3.37
N VAL A 757 -8.26 6.88 3.96
CA VAL A 757 -9.44 7.60 3.44
C VAL A 757 -9.45 9.07 3.86
N ALA A 758 -9.04 9.38 5.10
CA ALA A 758 -8.97 10.74 5.61
C ALA A 758 -7.94 10.90 6.73
N THR A 759 -7.29 12.07 6.80
CA THR A 759 -6.42 12.48 7.91
C THR A 759 -6.74 13.90 8.35
N VAL A 760 -6.92 14.11 9.66
CA VAL A 760 -7.32 15.39 10.26
C VAL A 760 -6.45 15.72 11.47
N ASP A 761 -5.73 16.85 11.46
CA ASP A 761 -4.98 17.33 12.62
C ASP A 761 -5.91 17.92 13.70
N CYS A 762 -6.17 17.13 14.74
CA CYS A 762 -7.07 17.45 15.83
C CYS A 762 -6.37 17.73 17.17
N GLY A 763 -5.05 17.61 17.23
CA GLY A 763 -4.27 17.74 18.48
C GLY A 763 -4.33 16.50 19.39
N GLY A 764 -4.68 15.33 18.84
CA GLY A 764 -4.61 14.02 19.50
C GLY A 764 -5.87 13.56 20.25
N SER A 765 -5.80 12.36 20.83
CA SER A 765 -6.94 11.62 21.42
C SER A 765 -7.42 12.13 22.79
N SER A 766 -6.68 13.04 23.43
CA SER A 766 -7.02 13.56 24.77
C SER A 766 -8.11 14.64 24.78
N ARG A 767 -8.64 15.00 23.61
CA ARG A 767 -9.63 16.06 23.42
C ARG A 767 -11.05 15.50 23.35
N SER A 768 -12.05 16.35 23.51
CA SER A 768 -13.44 15.97 23.24
C SER A 768 -13.66 15.87 21.74
N TYR A 769 -14.21 14.74 21.28
CA TYR A 769 -14.53 14.50 19.89
C TYR A 769 -15.75 13.58 19.73
N ALA A 770 -16.32 13.57 18.53
CA ALA A 770 -17.22 12.54 18.03
C ALA A 770 -17.03 12.39 16.52
N TRP A 771 -17.38 11.23 15.99
CA TRP A 771 -17.30 10.95 14.55
C TRP A 771 -18.49 10.11 14.08
N THR A 772 -18.75 10.13 12.78
CA THR A 772 -19.74 9.27 12.13
C THR A 772 -19.38 9.05 10.65
N PRO A 773 -19.45 7.82 10.12
CA PRO A 773 -19.40 7.59 8.68
C PRO A 773 -20.70 8.04 8.01
N LEU A 774 -20.65 8.37 6.73
CA LEU A 774 -21.83 8.72 5.95
C LEU A 774 -22.40 7.46 5.29
N ARG A 775 -23.67 7.15 5.57
CA ARG A 775 -24.31 5.87 5.24
C ARG A 775 -24.40 5.58 3.73
N TYR A 776 -24.58 6.63 2.93
CA TYR A 776 -24.75 6.52 1.47
C TYR A 776 -23.49 6.84 0.67
N ARG A 777 -22.37 7.08 1.36
CA ARG A 777 -21.10 7.45 0.72
C ARG A 777 -19.99 6.62 1.34
N HIS A 778 -19.48 5.67 0.58
CA HIS A 778 -18.47 4.70 1.03
C HIS A 778 -17.26 5.33 1.75
N ASP A 779 -16.74 6.44 1.22
CA ASP A 779 -15.58 7.17 1.78
C ASP A 779 -15.99 8.40 2.62
N GLY A 780 -17.29 8.54 2.87
CA GLY A 780 -17.86 9.69 3.54
C GLY A 780 -17.66 9.61 5.05
N PHE A 781 -17.16 10.68 5.64
CA PHE A 781 -16.82 10.74 7.05
C PHE A 781 -17.00 12.13 7.62
N ARG A 782 -17.52 12.21 8.85
CA ARG A 782 -17.62 13.44 9.62
C ARG A 782 -16.99 13.30 10.98
N PHE A 783 -16.36 14.38 11.41
CA PHE A 783 -15.63 14.45 12.66
C PHE A 783 -15.77 15.82 13.29
N VAL A 784 -16.14 15.85 14.57
CA VAL A 784 -16.17 17.07 15.38
C VAL A 784 -15.19 16.93 16.53
N PHE A 785 -14.43 17.98 16.80
CA PHE A 785 -13.44 17.97 17.87
C PHE A 785 -13.21 19.36 18.46
N THR A 786 -12.72 19.40 19.70
CA THR A 786 -12.29 20.65 20.35
C THR A 786 -10.77 20.83 20.24
N LYS A 787 -10.31 21.90 19.59
CA LYS A 787 -8.89 22.29 19.53
C LYS A 787 -8.75 23.76 19.92
N ALA A 788 -7.79 24.07 20.79
CA ALA A 788 -7.58 25.42 21.33
C ALA A 788 -8.83 26.11 21.92
N GLY A 789 -9.82 25.35 22.42
CA GLY A 789 -11.07 25.86 22.98
C GLY A 789 -12.15 26.24 21.97
N GLN A 790 -11.93 25.95 20.68
CA GLN A 790 -12.90 26.12 19.60
C GLN A 790 -13.39 24.75 19.12
N MET A 791 -14.62 24.71 18.61
CA MET A 791 -15.20 23.51 17.99
C MET A 791 -14.84 23.51 16.51
N HIS A 792 -14.24 22.41 16.04
CA HIS A 792 -13.93 22.19 14.64
C HIS A 792 -14.80 21.06 14.12
N VAL A 793 -15.42 21.26 12.95
CA VAL A 793 -16.20 20.24 12.25
C VAL A 793 -15.56 19.98 10.90
N PHE A 794 -15.09 18.76 10.71
CA PHE A 794 -14.59 18.23 9.45
C PHE A 794 -15.68 17.37 8.81
N SER A 795 -15.95 17.59 7.53
CA SER A 795 -16.86 16.76 6.73
C SER A 795 -16.22 16.45 5.39
N GLN A 796 -16.20 15.17 5.04
CA GLN A 796 -15.72 14.64 3.77
C GLN A 796 -16.79 13.71 3.19
N THR A 797 -17.07 13.81 1.89
CA THR A 797 -18.06 12.96 1.21
C THR A 797 -17.42 11.93 0.27
N CYS A 798 -16.20 12.19 -0.19
CA CYS A 798 -15.39 11.27 -0.98
C CYS A 798 -13.92 11.38 -0.59
N ALA A 799 -13.14 10.31 -0.76
CA ALA A 799 -11.70 10.35 -0.53
C ALA A 799 -11.03 11.35 -1.49
N PRO A 800 -9.97 12.06 -1.06
CA PRO A 800 -9.24 13.03 -1.91
C PRO A 800 -8.38 12.38 -2.99
N HIS A 801 -8.41 11.05 -3.10
CA HIS A 801 -7.63 10.25 -4.01
C HIS A 801 -8.44 9.02 -4.44
N LYS A 802 -8.05 8.40 -5.56
CA LYS A 802 -8.68 7.18 -6.08
C LYS A 802 -7.59 6.21 -6.55
N THR A 803 -7.62 4.98 -6.05
CA THR A 803 -6.69 3.93 -6.51
C THR A 803 -7.18 3.37 -7.84
N LEU A 804 -6.34 3.43 -8.88
CA LEU A 804 -6.63 2.92 -10.22
C LEU A 804 -6.11 1.49 -10.40
N LYS A 805 -4.93 1.19 -9.84
CA LYS A 805 -4.31 -0.15 -9.79
C LYS A 805 -3.79 -0.39 -8.37
N PRO A 806 -4.18 -1.46 -7.68
CA PRO A 806 -3.59 -1.81 -6.39
C PRO A 806 -2.12 -2.23 -6.54
N GLY A 807 -1.32 -1.93 -5.52
CA GLY A 807 0.11 -2.30 -5.48
C GLY A 807 0.41 -3.46 -4.52
N GLY A 808 1.69 -3.78 -4.41
CA GLY A 808 2.24 -4.79 -3.49
C GLY A 808 3.28 -4.21 -2.53
N HIS A 809 4.44 -4.84 -2.47
CA HIS A 809 5.57 -4.36 -1.68
C HIS A 809 6.27 -3.22 -2.42
N GLY A 810 6.61 -2.14 -1.69
CA GLY A 810 7.36 -1.01 -2.25
C GLY A 810 8.88 -1.14 -2.10
N ARG A 811 9.35 -2.35 -1.79
CA ARG A 811 10.74 -2.73 -1.53
C ARG A 811 10.99 -4.14 -2.04
N GLU A 812 12.26 -4.52 -2.07
CA GLU A 812 12.76 -5.82 -2.53
C GLU A 812 12.08 -6.96 -1.76
N ILE A 813 11.35 -7.82 -2.48
CA ILE A 813 10.78 -9.07 -1.95
C ILE A 813 11.92 -10.09 -1.83
N LYS A 814 12.19 -10.52 -0.59
CA LYS A 814 13.32 -11.40 -0.26
C LYS A 814 12.94 -12.87 -0.19
N ALA A 815 11.67 -13.18 0.07
CA ALA A 815 11.20 -14.55 0.20
C ALA A 815 9.79 -14.70 -0.37
N VAL A 816 9.55 -15.85 -1.00
CA VAL A 816 8.23 -16.27 -1.47
C VAL A 816 7.98 -17.72 -1.04
N SER A 817 6.74 -18.01 -0.66
CA SER A 817 6.30 -19.39 -0.50
C SER A 817 4.87 -19.51 -0.97
N ALA A 818 4.59 -20.53 -1.78
CA ALA A 818 3.25 -20.88 -2.20
C ALA A 818 2.68 -22.00 -1.31
N SER A 819 1.40 -21.87 -0.99
CA SER A 819 0.64 -22.90 -0.27
C SER A 819 0.18 -23.99 -1.25
N THR A 820 -0.47 -25.03 -0.75
CA THR A 820 -1.10 -26.04 -1.62
C THR A 820 -2.32 -25.45 -2.32
N GLY A 821 -2.09 -24.81 -3.48
CA GLY A 821 -3.08 -24.51 -4.51
C GLY A 821 -3.84 -23.17 -4.41
N ARG A 822 -3.72 -22.40 -3.31
CA ARG A 822 -4.59 -21.24 -3.09
C ARG A 822 -3.90 -19.93 -2.73
N TYR A 823 -2.94 -19.98 -1.82
CA TYR A 823 -2.33 -18.78 -1.26
C TYR A 823 -0.85 -18.69 -1.62
N ILE A 824 -0.39 -17.46 -1.79
CA ILE A 824 1.03 -17.13 -1.98
C ILE A 824 1.40 -16.15 -0.89
N ALA A 825 2.46 -16.40 -0.15
CA ALA A 825 3.02 -15.46 0.81
C ALA A 825 4.29 -14.84 0.22
N THR A 826 4.37 -13.51 0.27
CA THR A 826 5.58 -12.75 -0.09
C THR A 826 6.02 -11.95 1.12
N ALA A 827 7.33 -11.87 1.33
CA ALA A 827 7.92 -11.04 2.37
C ALA A 827 9.02 -10.17 1.81
N ALA A 828 9.01 -8.89 2.18
CA ALA A 828 9.93 -7.92 1.63
C ALA A 828 10.76 -7.20 2.71
N GLU A 829 11.71 -6.42 2.24
CA GLU A 829 12.57 -5.57 3.05
C GLU A 829 11.82 -4.37 3.66
N ASP A 830 10.52 -4.22 3.35
CA ASP A 830 9.59 -3.32 4.04
C ASP A 830 9.05 -3.89 5.38
N THR A 831 9.56 -5.06 5.80
CA THR A 831 9.19 -5.80 7.03
C THR A 831 7.76 -6.32 7.06
N VAL A 832 7.07 -6.34 5.92
CA VAL A 832 5.70 -6.82 5.78
C VAL A 832 5.67 -8.19 5.12
N ILE A 833 4.79 -9.07 5.59
CA ILE A 833 4.39 -10.29 4.88
C ILE A 833 3.04 -10.02 4.24
N ARG A 834 2.90 -10.17 2.92
CA ARG A 834 1.61 -10.13 2.23
C ARG A 834 1.18 -11.54 1.85
N ILE A 835 -0.08 -11.86 2.13
CA ILE A 835 -0.72 -13.10 1.68
C ILE A 835 -1.65 -12.75 0.53
N TRP A 836 -1.42 -13.39 -0.61
CA TRP A 836 -2.17 -13.25 -1.83
C TRP A 836 -3.02 -14.49 -2.04
N GLU A 837 -4.27 -14.30 -2.44
CA GLU A 837 -5.11 -15.35 -2.98
C GLU A 837 -4.95 -15.35 -4.50
N TYR A 838 -4.63 -16.53 -5.05
CA TYR A 838 -4.49 -16.75 -6.49
C TYR A 838 -5.80 -17.32 -7.05
N ASP A 839 -6.42 -16.61 -7.99
CA ASP A 839 -7.64 -17.07 -8.66
C ASP A 839 -7.30 -17.72 -10.02
N ASP A 840 -7.60 -19.01 -10.15
CA ASP A 840 -7.25 -19.84 -11.31
C ASP A 840 -8.45 -20.11 -12.24
N HIS A 841 -9.57 -19.39 -12.10
CA HIS A 841 -10.75 -19.64 -12.93
C HIS A 841 -10.47 -19.44 -14.43
N ASP A 842 -10.53 -20.54 -15.19
CA ASP A 842 -10.27 -20.65 -16.62
C ASP A 842 -11.00 -19.60 -17.47
N GLN A 843 -10.24 -18.99 -18.39
CA GLN A 843 -10.69 -17.95 -19.33
C GLN A 843 -11.91 -18.34 -20.19
N GLN A 844 -12.27 -19.63 -20.28
CA GLN A 844 -13.36 -20.10 -21.15
C GLN A 844 -14.77 -19.78 -20.63
N GLN A 845 -14.99 -19.65 -19.31
CA GLN A 845 -16.30 -19.22 -18.78
C GLN A 845 -16.45 -17.69 -18.74
N GLN A 846 -15.33 -16.96 -18.66
CA GLN A 846 -15.36 -15.48 -18.64
C GLN A 846 -15.77 -14.87 -19.99
N GLN A 847 -15.51 -15.55 -21.13
CA GLN A 847 -15.99 -15.06 -22.42
C GLN A 847 -17.52 -15.16 -22.61
N GLN A 848 -18.22 -16.04 -21.88
CA GLN A 848 -19.69 -16.13 -21.96
C GLN A 848 -20.42 -15.23 -20.94
N GLN A 849 -19.77 -14.82 -19.84
CA GLN A 849 -20.35 -13.92 -18.84
C GLN A 849 -19.97 -12.43 -19.01
N GLN A 850 -19.13 -12.09 -19.98
CA GLN A 850 -18.71 -10.70 -20.27
C GLN A 850 -19.80 -9.76 -20.82
N GLN A 851 -21.06 -10.19 -20.92
CA GLN A 851 -22.16 -9.34 -21.39
C GLN A 851 -23.04 -8.73 -20.30
N GLN A 852 -22.90 -9.06 -19.00
CA GLN A 852 -23.90 -8.55 -18.03
C GLN A 852 -23.51 -8.32 -16.55
N SER A 853 -22.24 -8.37 -16.15
CA SER A 853 -21.85 -7.95 -14.80
C SER A 853 -20.52 -7.18 -14.77
N ASP A 854 -20.41 -6.24 -13.83
CA ASP A 854 -19.36 -5.24 -13.70
C ASP A 854 -17.93 -5.81 -13.81
N GLY A 855 -17.28 -5.47 -14.92
CA GLY A 855 -16.03 -6.07 -15.38
C GLY A 855 -14.78 -5.62 -14.61
N ASN A 856 -14.57 -6.21 -13.43
CA ASN A 856 -13.30 -6.13 -12.68
C ASN A 856 -12.60 -7.48 -12.49
N SER A 857 -12.64 -8.36 -13.49
CA SER A 857 -11.97 -9.67 -13.44
C SER A 857 -10.75 -9.71 -14.38
N ASN A 858 -9.59 -9.27 -13.88
CA ASN A 858 -8.29 -9.79 -14.34
C ASN A 858 -7.22 -9.64 -13.23
N SER A 859 -7.63 -9.68 -11.96
CA SER A 859 -6.69 -9.79 -10.84
C SER A 859 -6.49 -11.27 -10.52
N ARG A 860 -5.45 -11.88 -11.11
CA ARG A 860 -5.05 -13.25 -10.75
C ARG A 860 -4.52 -13.34 -9.31
N LEU A 861 -4.07 -12.22 -8.74
CA LEU A 861 -3.61 -12.12 -7.35
C LEU A 861 -4.41 -11.04 -6.60
N ARG A 862 -4.98 -11.39 -5.46
CA ARG A 862 -5.66 -10.45 -4.54
C ARG A 862 -5.01 -10.51 -3.17
N CYS A 863 -4.51 -9.38 -2.66
CA CYS A 863 -3.96 -9.33 -1.30
C CYS A 863 -5.10 -9.52 -0.29
N VAL A 864 -5.03 -10.57 0.54
CA VAL A 864 -6.08 -10.93 1.52
C VAL A 864 -5.66 -10.72 2.97
N ALA A 865 -4.35 -10.56 3.23
CA ALA A 865 -3.81 -10.17 4.54
C ALA A 865 -2.42 -9.54 4.39
N ALA A 866 -2.07 -8.66 5.33
CA ALA A 866 -0.74 -8.10 5.50
C ALA A 866 -0.32 -8.20 6.99
N LEU A 867 0.84 -8.79 7.25
CA LEU A 867 1.34 -9.08 8.59
C LEU A 867 2.57 -8.21 8.87
N GLU A 868 2.46 -7.35 9.88
CA GLU A 868 3.46 -6.34 10.24
C GLU A 868 3.96 -6.56 11.66
N ARG A 869 4.67 -7.67 11.87
CA ARG A 869 5.22 -8.03 13.20
C ARG A 869 6.75 -8.06 13.24
N HIS A 870 7.39 -8.32 12.11
CA HIS A 870 8.85 -8.27 12.01
C HIS A 870 9.32 -6.82 12.18
N ALA A 871 10.35 -6.62 13.00
CA ALA A 871 11.00 -5.32 13.13
C ALA A 871 12.15 -5.14 12.12
N THR A 872 12.54 -6.22 11.44
CA THR A 872 13.68 -6.26 10.52
C THR A 872 13.31 -6.92 9.19
N GLY A 873 14.17 -6.77 8.18
CA GLY A 873 13.96 -7.38 6.87
C GLY A 873 13.86 -8.91 6.97
N ILE A 874 12.77 -9.44 6.43
CA ILE A 874 12.43 -10.87 6.49
C ILE A 874 13.37 -11.66 5.56
N GLN A 875 13.79 -12.85 5.99
CA GLN A 875 14.79 -13.68 5.30
C GLN A 875 14.18 -14.89 4.60
N ALA A 876 13.25 -15.59 5.26
CA ALA A 876 12.64 -16.81 4.70
C ALA A 876 11.17 -16.96 5.09
N LEU A 877 10.41 -17.62 4.21
CA LEU A 877 9.01 -18.02 4.40
C LEU A 877 8.83 -19.48 4.01
N LYS A 878 8.01 -20.23 4.77
CA LYS A 878 7.59 -21.59 4.39
C LYS A 878 6.14 -21.84 4.77
N TRP A 879 5.34 -22.27 3.81
CA TRP A 879 3.99 -22.79 4.06
C TRP A 879 4.03 -24.25 4.51
N TYR A 880 3.15 -24.57 5.45
CA TYR A 880 2.69 -25.93 5.69
C TYR A 880 1.20 -26.02 5.34
N LYS A 881 0.90 -26.61 4.18
CA LYS A 881 -0.45 -26.70 3.61
C LYS A 881 -1.08 -25.29 3.54
N ASN A 882 -2.40 -25.20 3.72
CA ASN A 882 -3.14 -23.93 3.82
C ASN A 882 -3.45 -23.55 5.28
N LYS A 883 -2.62 -24.00 6.25
CA LYS A 883 -2.93 -23.88 7.70
C LYS A 883 -1.88 -23.11 8.50
N TYR A 884 -0.60 -23.31 8.21
CA TYR A 884 0.48 -22.64 8.93
C TYR A 884 1.44 -21.98 7.96
N LEU A 885 1.88 -20.77 8.30
CA LEU A 885 2.96 -20.07 7.65
C LEU A 885 4.03 -19.81 8.70
N PHE A 886 5.29 -20.06 8.36
CA PHE A 886 6.44 -19.80 9.21
C PHE A 886 7.25 -18.67 8.58
N SER A 887 7.82 -17.79 9.39
CA SER A 887 8.65 -16.68 8.91
C SER A 887 9.87 -16.44 9.81
N SER A 888 10.99 -16.05 9.20
CA SER A 888 12.22 -15.66 9.91
C SER A 888 12.76 -14.31 9.45
N GLY A 889 13.46 -13.62 10.33
CA GLY A 889 14.06 -12.30 10.06
C GLY A 889 15.45 -12.12 10.69
N GLY A 890 15.88 -10.86 10.76
CA GLY A 890 17.00 -10.46 11.61
C GLY A 890 16.63 -10.44 13.08
N ASN A 891 17.60 -10.13 13.95
CA ASN A 891 17.43 -10.14 15.41
C ASN A 891 16.82 -11.45 15.95
N GLU A 892 17.21 -12.56 15.30
CA GLU A 892 16.73 -13.91 15.62
C GLU A 892 15.18 -13.99 15.71
N GLU A 893 14.48 -13.18 14.91
CA GLU A 893 13.02 -13.18 14.85
C GLU A 893 12.53 -14.41 14.09
N PHE A 894 11.68 -15.20 14.73
CA PHE A 894 10.95 -16.29 14.09
C PHE A 894 9.52 -16.37 14.64
N PHE A 895 8.54 -16.52 13.73
CA PHE A 895 7.12 -16.54 14.06
C PHE A 895 6.40 -17.73 13.42
N VAL A 896 5.44 -18.26 14.16
CA VAL A 896 4.50 -19.29 13.69
C VAL A 896 3.13 -18.63 13.51
N TRP A 897 2.66 -18.56 12.27
CA TRP A 897 1.39 -17.98 11.89
C TRP A 897 0.38 -19.09 11.62
N LYS A 898 -0.77 -19.01 12.27
CA LYS A 898 -1.89 -19.91 12.01
C LYS A 898 -2.94 -19.19 11.18
N ILE A 899 -3.33 -19.83 10.08
CA ILE A 899 -4.37 -19.39 9.19
C ILE A 899 -5.68 -20.05 9.57
N ASN A 900 -6.71 -19.23 9.80
CA ASN A 900 -8.06 -19.68 10.11
C ASN A 900 -8.98 -19.28 8.96
N GLN A 901 -9.92 -20.17 8.60
CA GLN A 901 -10.99 -19.83 7.67
C GLN A 901 -12.19 -19.35 8.48
N LEU A 902 -12.61 -18.10 8.27
CA LEU A 902 -13.84 -17.59 8.87
C LEU A 902 -15.01 -17.91 7.95
N GLN A 903 -16.09 -18.42 8.54
CA GLN A 903 -17.36 -18.64 7.87
C GLN A 903 -18.29 -17.45 8.13
N CYS A 904 -17.90 -16.26 7.63
CA CYS A 904 -18.69 -15.03 7.77
C CYS A 904 -18.73 -14.27 6.45
N ASN A 905 -19.87 -13.64 6.15
CA ASN A 905 -20.05 -12.87 4.91
C ASN A 905 -19.46 -11.46 5.00
N ASP A 906 -19.36 -10.90 6.20
CA ASP A 906 -18.95 -9.51 6.41
C ASP A 906 -17.43 -9.30 6.27
N PHE A 907 -16.60 -10.30 6.61
CA PHE A 907 -15.15 -10.19 6.57
C PHE A 907 -14.56 -11.00 5.41
N ARG A 908 -14.10 -10.29 4.36
CA ARG A 908 -13.49 -10.90 3.15
C ARG A 908 -11.99 -11.15 3.25
N GLY A 909 -11.36 -10.76 4.36
CA GLY A 909 -9.93 -10.96 4.62
C GLY A 909 -9.60 -12.38 5.06
N LEU A 910 -8.31 -12.69 5.13
CA LEU A 910 -7.84 -13.96 5.69
C LEU A 910 -7.64 -13.83 7.20
N ALA A 911 -8.23 -14.73 8.00
CA ALA A 911 -7.99 -14.72 9.43
C ALA A 911 -6.63 -15.35 9.77
N VAL A 912 -5.79 -14.60 10.50
CA VAL A 912 -4.41 -14.96 10.79
C VAL A 912 -4.11 -14.57 12.23
N VAL A 913 -3.50 -15.48 12.97
CA VAL A 913 -3.00 -15.22 14.32
C VAL A 913 -1.54 -15.66 14.42
N CYS A 914 -0.72 -14.86 15.10
CA CYS A 914 0.63 -15.30 15.46
C CYS A 914 0.51 -16.26 16.65
N GLU A 915 0.54 -17.57 16.38
CA GLU A 915 0.35 -18.61 17.39
C GLU A 915 1.55 -18.72 18.33
N ALA A 916 2.78 -18.52 17.82
CA ALA A 916 3.97 -18.52 18.65
C ALA A 916 5.07 -17.58 18.15
N VAL A 917 5.90 -17.13 19.08
CA VAL A 917 7.12 -16.35 18.87
C VAL A 917 8.29 -17.18 19.38
N PHE A 918 9.38 -17.22 18.61
CA PHE A 918 10.59 -17.91 19.03
C PHE A 918 11.20 -17.31 20.30
N PRO A 919 11.43 -18.12 21.35
CA PRO A 919 11.82 -17.61 22.67
C PRO A 919 13.34 -17.45 22.85
N ASP A 920 14.16 -18.26 22.18
CA ASP A 920 15.59 -18.40 22.50
C ASP A 920 16.47 -17.39 21.74
N ARG A 921 16.19 -16.09 21.95
CA ARG A 921 17.02 -15.02 21.39
C ARG A 921 18.29 -14.82 22.20
N SER A 922 19.42 -14.65 21.52
CA SER A 922 20.67 -14.23 22.14
C SER A 922 20.53 -12.83 22.75
N GLU A 923 21.26 -12.57 23.84
CA GLU A 923 21.19 -11.27 24.55
C GLU A 923 21.57 -10.08 23.64
N VAL A 924 22.46 -10.32 22.68
CA VAL A 924 22.90 -9.31 21.71
C VAL A 924 21.88 -9.14 20.59
N GLY A 925 21.18 -10.21 20.19
CA GLY A 925 20.10 -10.14 19.21
C GLY A 925 20.55 -9.60 17.85
N ASP A 926 21.77 -9.93 17.40
CA ASP A 926 22.32 -9.38 16.15
C ASP A 926 22.42 -10.42 15.02
N ALA A 927 22.28 -11.71 15.34
CA ALA A 927 22.29 -12.74 14.31
C ALA A 927 20.97 -12.75 13.51
N ARG A 928 21.08 -13.17 12.24
CA ARG A 928 19.92 -13.41 11.36
C ARG A 928 19.65 -14.91 11.31
N ILE A 929 18.38 -15.29 11.36
CA ILE A 929 17.97 -16.65 10.96
C ILE A 929 17.82 -16.61 9.45
N THR A 930 18.86 -17.05 8.75
CA THR A 930 19.00 -16.87 7.29
C THR A 930 18.07 -17.78 6.50
N ASP A 931 17.82 -18.98 7.00
CA ASP A 931 16.87 -19.93 6.42
C ASP A 931 16.42 -20.92 7.49
N PHE A 932 15.28 -21.57 7.24
CA PHE A 932 14.76 -22.64 8.07
C PHE A 932 13.94 -23.61 7.24
N ASP A 933 13.76 -24.82 7.76
CA ASP A 933 12.90 -25.82 7.14
C ASP A 933 12.05 -26.55 8.18
N VAL A 934 10.86 -26.97 7.77
CA VAL A 934 9.81 -27.47 8.66
C VAL A 934 9.27 -28.80 8.15
N ALA A 935 9.24 -29.80 9.03
CA ALA A 935 8.61 -31.10 8.78
C ALA A 935 7.56 -31.39 9.85
N CYS A 936 6.46 -32.04 9.47
CA CYS A 936 5.41 -32.46 10.40
C CYS A 936 5.65 -33.92 10.79
N THR A 937 5.82 -34.21 12.08
CA THR A 937 6.14 -35.57 12.59
C THR A 937 4.91 -36.35 13.02
N ALA A 938 3.89 -35.69 13.54
CA ALA A 938 2.64 -36.31 13.96
C ALA A 938 1.43 -35.42 13.63
N SER A 939 0.31 -36.06 13.30
CA SER A 939 -0.99 -35.42 13.14
C SER A 939 -2.02 -36.16 13.98
N ASP A 940 -1.97 -36.01 15.30
CA ASP A 940 -2.93 -36.69 16.17
C ASP A 940 -4.19 -35.85 16.37
N GLY A 941 -5.33 -36.49 16.13
CA GLY A 941 -6.66 -35.93 16.30
C GLY A 941 -7.01 -35.76 17.77
N ALA A 942 -6.55 -34.65 18.36
CA ALA A 942 -7.09 -33.90 19.50
C ALA A 942 -6.09 -32.81 19.94
N ASP A 943 -4.78 -33.09 19.80
CA ASP A 943 -3.67 -32.31 20.39
C ASP A 943 -2.94 -31.37 19.40
N GLY A 944 -3.29 -31.40 18.11
CA GLY A 944 -2.76 -30.47 17.09
C GLY A 944 -1.62 -31.05 16.25
N TYR A 945 -0.91 -30.18 15.53
CA TYR A 945 0.25 -30.57 14.71
C TYR A 945 1.53 -30.46 15.54
N GLU A 946 2.42 -31.45 15.39
CA GLU A 946 3.80 -31.37 15.89
C GLU A 946 4.76 -31.18 14.72
N PHE A 947 5.63 -30.19 14.87
CA PHE A 947 6.60 -29.78 13.86
C PHE A 947 8.03 -29.98 14.37
N VAL A 948 8.91 -30.45 13.50
CA VAL A 948 10.37 -30.35 13.66
C VAL A 948 10.83 -29.18 12.80
N ILE A 949 11.51 -28.22 13.41
CA ILE A 949 11.96 -26.97 12.78
C ILE A 949 13.48 -26.91 12.89
N SER A 950 14.18 -26.88 11.76
CA SER A 950 15.64 -26.69 11.71
C SER A 950 15.95 -25.31 11.18
N MET A 951 16.76 -24.54 11.91
CA MET A 951 17.09 -23.15 11.63
C MET A 951 18.60 -22.99 11.51
N VAL A 952 19.03 -22.19 10.54
CA VAL A 952 20.43 -21.80 10.38
C VAL A 952 20.60 -20.30 10.60
N LEU A 953 21.66 -19.94 11.33
CA LEU A 953 21.95 -18.57 11.72
C LEU A 953 23.22 -18.05 11.05
N SER A 954 23.28 -16.73 10.91
CA SER A 954 24.41 -16.04 10.28
C SER A 954 25.74 -16.19 11.03
N ASN A 955 25.69 -16.59 12.30
CA ASN A 955 26.85 -16.87 13.14
C ASN A 955 27.34 -18.33 13.06
N SER A 956 26.99 -19.05 11.98
CA SER A 956 27.40 -20.45 11.73
C SER A 956 26.68 -21.50 12.60
N THR A 957 25.63 -21.13 13.33
CA THR A 957 24.89 -22.06 14.20
C THR A 957 23.74 -22.75 13.45
N LEU A 958 23.60 -24.06 13.64
CA LEU A 958 22.44 -24.87 13.29
C LEU A 958 21.70 -25.25 14.56
N GLN A 959 20.38 -25.04 14.59
CA GLN A 959 19.52 -25.41 15.71
C GLN A 959 18.30 -26.18 15.21
N THR A 960 17.96 -27.28 15.87
CA THR A 960 16.76 -28.06 15.57
C THR A 960 15.85 -28.09 16.79
N TYR A 961 14.58 -27.74 16.60
CA TYR A 961 13.54 -27.67 17.61
C TYR A 961 12.37 -28.58 17.26
N THR A 962 11.66 -29.09 18.27
CA THR A 962 10.26 -29.51 18.11
C THR A 962 9.33 -28.40 18.58
N TYR A 963 8.18 -28.29 17.93
CA TYR A 963 7.15 -27.32 18.26
C TYR A 963 5.75 -27.95 18.17
N SER A 964 4.97 -27.81 19.24
CA SER A 964 3.52 -28.01 19.23
C SER A 964 2.86 -26.86 19.97
N ARG A 965 1.56 -26.64 19.71
CA ARG A 965 0.80 -25.60 20.42
C ARG A 965 0.79 -25.79 21.93
N ILE A 966 0.83 -27.03 22.40
CA ILE A 966 0.74 -27.38 23.83
C ILE A 966 2.13 -27.32 24.49
N SER A 967 3.15 -27.92 23.87
CA SER A 967 4.49 -28.01 24.43
C SER A 967 5.35 -26.77 24.19
N GLY A 968 4.98 -25.91 23.24
CA GLY A 968 5.84 -24.83 22.76
C GLY A 968 7.10 -25.35 22.07
N PHE A 969 8.10 -24.48 21.94
CA PHE A 969 9.41 -24.82 21.37
C PHE A 969 10.26 -25.62 22.35
N ARG A 970 10.83 -26.74 21.90
CA ARG A 970 11.80 -27.54 22.63
C ARG A 970 13.03 -27.80 21.78
N LEU A 971 14.19 -27.38 22.24
CA LEU A 971 15.47 -27.62 21.56
C LEU A 971 15.79 -29.12 21.55
N LEU A 972 16.04 -29.68 20.37
CA LEU A 972 16.54 -31.05 20.20
C LEU A 972 18.06 -31.08 20.09
N LYS A 973 18.63 -30.21 19.26
CA LYS A 973 20.07 -30.19 18.99
C LYS A 973 20.55 -28.80 18.59
N ARG A 974 21.76 -28.45 19.00
CA ARG A 974 22.50 -27.26 18.60
C ARG A 974 23.90 -27.68 18.15
N THR A 975 24.35 -27.13 17.03
CA THR A 975 25.67 -27.43 16.45
C THR A 975 26.21 -26.19 15.75
N THR A 976 27.53 -26.10 15.67
CA THR A 976 28.22 -25.02 14.95
C THR A 976 29.01 -25.62 13.80
N TYR A 977 28.96 -24.99 12.62
CA TYR A 977 29.71 -25.46 11.46
C TYR A 977 31.22 -25.14 11.55
N THR A 978 31.62 -23.92 11.20
CA THR A 978 33.04 -23.50 11.19
C THR A 978 33.26 -22.04 11.58
N GLY A 979 32.25 -21.18 11.41
CA GLY A 979 32.34 -19.72 11.47
C GLY A 979 31.84 -19.06 10.18
N ALA A 980 31.75 -19.80 9.06
CA ALA A 980 31.09 -19.34 7.86
C ALA A 980 29.57 -19.18 8.08
N CYS A 981 28.98 -18.11 7.54
CA CYS A 981 27.53 -17.93 7.58
C CYS A 981 26.87 -19.09 6.83
N LEU A 982 25.99 -19.82 7.52
CA LEU A 982 25.08 -20.78 6.90
C LEU A 982 24.01 -20.00 6.15
N THR A 983 23.63 -20.45 4.96
CA THR A 983 22.74 -19.69 4.06
C THR A 983 21.43 -20.40 3.76
N GLN A 984 21.44 -21.74 3.69
CA GLN A 984 20.27 -22.55 3.36
C GLN A 984 20.24 -23.82 4.22
N VAL A 985 19.05 -24.34 4.48
CA VAL A 985 18.84 -25.60 5.21
C VAL A 985 17.65 -26.39 4.66
N ARG A 986 17.80 -27.71 4.47
CA ARG A 986 16.68 -28.60 4.13
C ARG A 986 16.72 -29.86 4.97
N GLN A 987 15.55 -30.31 5.41
CA GLN A 987 15.37 -31.61 6.04
C GLN A 987 15.35 -32.67 4.94
N LEU A 988 16.09 -33.77 5.15
CA LEU A 988 16.14 -34.86 4.18
C LEU A 988 15.15 -35.96 4.57
N ASP A 989 15.39 -36.58 5.72
CA ASP A 989 14.51 -37.55 6.37
C ASP A 989 14.21 -37.05 7.79
N ASN A 990 13.50 -37.82 8.61
CA ASN A 990 13.24 -37.51 10.01
C ASN A 990 14.52 -37.30 10.82
N ASP A 991 15.65 -37.92 10.43
CA ASP A 991 16.87 -37.93 11.23
C ASP A 991 17.99 -36.99 10.74
N TYR A 992 17.90 -36.45 9.52
CA TYR A 992 19.02 -35.72 8.90
C TYR A 992 18.66 -34.35 8.35
N VAL A 993 19.62 -33.43 8.40
CA VAL A 993 19.54 -32.06 7.89
C VAL A 993 20.73 -31.77 7.00
N LEU A 994 20.45 -31.18 5.84
CA LEU A 994 21.44 -30.65 4.90
C LEU A 994 21.54 -29.14 5.07
N THR A 995 22.75 -28.62 5.20
CA THR A 995 23.02 -27.17 5.21
C THR A 995 23.92 -26.76 4.04
N ALA A 996 23.80 -25.51 3.63
CA ALA A 996 24.71 -24.84 2.72
C ALA A 996 25.30 -23.59 3.36
N ALA A 997 26.48 -23.18 2.92
CA ALA A 997 27.23 -22.08 3.52
C ALA A 997 27.84 -21.11 2.50
N THR A 998 28.29 -19.97 3.03
CA THR A 998 28.96 -18.88 2.29
C THR A 998 30.31 -19.27 1.67
N ASP A 999 30.94 -20.34 2.14
CA ASP A 999 32.22 -20.86 1.60
C ASP A 999 32.06 -21.87 0.44
N GLY A 1000 30.81 -22.14 0.03
CA GLY A 1000 30.47 -23.01 -1.10
C GLY A 1000 30.36 -24.49 -0.75
N TYR A 1001 30.29 -24.84 0.54
CA TYR A 1001 30.17 -26.22 1.01
C TYR A 1001 28.72 -26.60 1.35
N LEU A 1002 28.45 -27.91 1.18
CA LEU A 1002 27.29 -28.60 1.71
C LEU A 1002 27.73 -29.48 2.88
N ALA A 1003 26.95 -29.51 3.95
CA ALA A 1003 27.19 -30.34 5.13
C ALA A 1003 25.93 -31.07 5.59
N ILE A 1004 26.07 -32.33 6.03
CA ILE A 1004 24.97 -33.16 6.54
C ILE A 1004 25.16 -33.40 8.03
N TYR A 1005 24.09 -33.19 8.79
CA TYR A 1005 24.04 -33.38 10.24
C TYR A 1005 22.90 -34.33 10.63
N SER A 1006 23.07 -35.05 11.75
CA SER A 1006 21.95 -35.73 12.41
C SER A 1006 21.17 -34.75 13.29
N LYS A 1007 19.84 -34.90 13.35
CA LYS A 1007 18.92 -34.04 14.14
C LYS A 1007 18.93 -34.34 15.63
N THR A 1008 19.34 -35.53 16.04
CA THR A 1008 19.35 -35.98 17.43
C THR A 1008 20.78 -36.23 17.91
N ASN A 1009 20.99 -36.17 19.22
CA ASN A 1009 22.23 -36.63 19.82
C ASN A 1009 22.09 -38.13 20.14
N PRO A 1010 23.05 -38.99 19.76
CA PRO A 1010 23.04 -40.40 20.16
C PRO A 1010 23.10 -40.63 21.68
N GLU A 1011 23.45 -39.63 22.48
CA GLU A 1011 23.69 -39.75 23.94
C GLU A 1011 22.91 -38.70 24.76
N ALA A 1012 21.58 -38.73 24.73
CA ALA A 1012 20.74 -37.79 25.51
C ALA A 1012 19.86 -38.48 26.59
N ASP A 1013 20.39 -39.54 27.23
CA ASP A 1013 19.93 -40.05 28.53
C ASP A 1013 21.05 -39.95 29.57
N GLY A 1014 21.66 -38.76 29.71
CA GLY A 1014 22.67 -38.50 30.74
C GLY A 1014 23.19 -37.07 30.70
N GLU A 1015 22.95 -36.32 31.77
CA GLU A 1015 23.56 -35.01 32.01
C GLU A 1015 25.09 -35.13 32.00
N SER A 1016 25.72 -34.74 30.90
CA SER A 1016 27.13 -34.34 30.90
C SER A 1016 27.33 -33.12 30.01
N SER A 1017 27.58 -32.00 30.68
CA SER A 1017 28.09 -30.76 30.13
C SER A 1017 29.54 -30.98 29.67
N GLY A 1018 29.74 -31.08 28.35
CA GLY A 1018 31.06 -31.09 27.74
C GLY A 1018 30.99 -30.82 26.24
N ASP A 1019 31.64 -29.74 25.79
CA ASP A 1019 31.85 -29.30 24.40
C ASP A 1019 32.61 -30.34 23.55
N ASN A 1020 31.99 -31.49 23.25
CA ASN A 1020 32.42 -32.30 22.11
C ASN A 1020 31.61 -31.86 20.89
N ALA A 1021 32.26 -31.11 20.00
CA ALA A 1021 31.70 -30.71 18.72
C ALA A 1021 31.40 -31.97 17.88
N ASP A 1022 30.12 -32.36 17.83
CA ASP A 1022 29.63 -33.40 16.93
C ASP A 1022 29.96 -33.01 15.48
N ALA A 1023 30.84 -33.76 14.85
CA ALA A 1023 31.31 -33.50 13.50
C ALA A 1023 30.19 -33.78 12.48
N ALA A 1024 30.12 -32.95 11.42
CA ALA A 1024 29.24 -33.20 10.29
C ALA A 1024 29.52 -34.59 9.68
N LEU A 1025 28.45 -35.33 9.38
CA LEU A 1025 28.52 -36.71 8.84
C LEU A 1025 29.17 -36.74 7.46
N ALA A 1026 28.90 -35.71 6.66
CA ALA A 1026 29.51 -35.52 5.35
C ALA A 1026 29.64 -34.02 5.05
N VAL A 1027 30.76 -33.62 4.45
CA VAL A 1027 31.03 -32.25 4.01
C VAL A 1027 31.63 -32.29 2.61
N THR A 1028 31.09 -31.49 1.68
CA THR A 1028 31.59 -31.44 0.30
C THR A 1028 31.59 -30.03 -0.27
N LYS A 1029 32.68 -29.65 -0.95
CA LYS A 1029 32.73 -28.40 -1.71
C LYS A 1029 32.06 -28.59 -3.07
N LEU A 1030 31.17 -27.65 -3.41
CA LEU A 1030 30.49 -27.61 -4.70
C LEU A 1030 30.74 -26.29 -5.43
N HIS A 1031 30.52 -25.16 -4.78
CA HIS A 1031 30.68 -23.82 -5.37
C HIS A 1031 32.02 -23.19 -5.00
N GLN A 1032 32.44 -22.20 -5.79
CA GLN A 1032 33.63 -21.39 -5.48
C GLN A 1032 33.37 -20.42 -4.33
N ASN A 1033 32.14 -19.90 -4.23
CA ASN A 1033 31.66 -18.91 -3.28
C ASN A 1033 30.30 -19.36 -2.70
N SER A 1034 29.59 -18.45 -2.04
CA SER A 1034 28.31 -18.65 -1.37
C SER A 1034 27.29 -19.40 -2.21
N ILE A 1035 26.69 -20.42 -1.60
CA ILE A 1035 25.46 -21.02 -2.09
C ILE A 1035 24.32 -20.10 -1.65
N LYS A 1036 23.56 -19.56 -2.61
CA LYS A 1036 22.48 -18.59 -2.37
C LYS A 1036 21.12 -19.28 -2.27
N SER A 1037 20.90 -20.29 -3.09
CA SER A 1037 19.63 -21.01 -3.17
C SER A 1037 19.86 -22.52 -3.21
N LEU A 1038 18.92 -23.27 -2.62
CA LEU A 1038 19.01 -24.72 -2.50
C LEU A 1038 17.60 -25.33 -2.49
N ASP A 1039 17.41 -26.36 -3.30
CA ASP A 1039 16.21 -27.20 -3.28
C ASP A 1039 16.60 -28.69 -3.32
N VAL A 1040 15.75 -29.53 -2.74
CA VAL A 1040 15.99 -30.96 -2.57
C VAL A 1040 14.73 -31.75 -2.88
N ARG A 1041 14.88 -32.83 -3.66
CA ARG A 1041 13.81 -33.81 -3.89
C ARG A 1041 14.30 -35.22 -3.66
N GLN A 1042 13.49 -36.01 -2.97
CA GLN A 1042 13.67 -37.44 -2.89
C GLN A 1042 13.40 -38.06 -4.27
N VAL A 1043 14.27 -38.96 -4.71
CA VAL A 1043 14.14 -39.69 -5.97
C VAL A 1043 13.96 -41.18 -5.72
N PRO A 1044 13.26 -41.92 -6.60
CA PRO A 1044 13.10 -43.36 -6.44
C PRO A 1044 14.45 -44.08 -6.42
N THR A 1045 14.63 -44.95 -5.43
CA THR A 1045 15.81 -45.81 -5.30
C THR A 1045 15.76 -46.94 -6.31
N LEU A 1046 16.90 -47.23 -6.96
CA LEU A 1046 17.05 -48.39 -7.85
C LEU A 1046 17.26 -49.72 -7.09
N GLN A 1047 17.32 -49.68 -5.75
CA GLN A 1047 17.63 -50.81 -4.87
C GLN A 1047 16.64 -50.80 -3.69
N ASP A 1048 15.97 -51.92 -3.43
CA ASP A 1048 15.05 -52.12 -2.28
C ASP A 1048 15.82 -52.46 -0.98
N ASP A 1049 16.84 -51.67 -0.63
CA ASP A 1049 17.66 -51.88 0.58
C ASP A 1049 17.23 -50.98 1.76
N GLY A 1050 16.12 -50.26 1.63
CA GLY A 1050 15.63 -49.31 2.62
C GLY A 1050 16.39 -47.97 2.63
N THR A 1051 17.36 -47.76 1.72
CA THR A 1051 18.03 -46.45 1.60
C THR A 1051 17.14 -45.41 0.91
N LEU A 1052 17.39 -44.14 1.21
CA LEU A 1052 16.73 -43.00 0.59
C LEU A 1052 17.73 -42.26 -0.30
N ASP A 1053 17.34 -42.02 -1.55
CA ASP A 1053 18.12 -41.24 -2.52
C ASP A 1053 17.53 -39.83 -2.68
N TYR A 1054 18.39 -38.82 -2.64
CA TYR A 1054 18.03 -37.41 -2.79
C TYR A 1054 18.82 -36.77 -3.93
N LEU A 1055 18.13 -35.94 -4.71
CA LEU A 1055 18.73 -35.04 -5.68
C LEU A 1055 18.68 -33.62 -5.12
N VAL A 1056 19.85 -33.00 -5.02
CA VAL A 1056 20.06 -31.65 -4.49
C VAL A 1056 20.49 -30.75 -5.64
N VAL A 1057 19.86 -29.59 -5.77
CA VAL A 1057 20.25 -28.54 -6.72
C VAL A 1057 20.55 -27.26 -5.97
N THR A 1058 21.61 -26.56 -6.39
CA THR A 1058 22.10 -25.35 -5.72
C THR A 1058 22.42 -24.25 -6.71
N GLY A 1059 22.01 -23.02 -6.38
CA GLY A 1059 22.42 -21.80 -7.08
C GLY A 1059 23.54 -21.10 -6.32
N GLY A 1060 24.61 -20.73 -7.03
CA GLY A 1060 25.76 -20.04 -6.46
C GLY A 1060 25.85 -18.56 -6.80
N ASP A 1061 26.54 -17.83 -5.94
CA ASP A 1061 27.04 -16.47 -6.22
C ASP A 1061 28.09 -16.46 -7.35
N ASP A 1062 28.75 -17.60 -7.58
CA ASP A 1062 29.64 -17.88 -8.71
C ASP A 1062 28.90 -18.23 -10.02
N ASN A 1063 27.68 -17.71 -10.17
CA ASN A 1063 26.82 -17.81 -11.36
C ASN A 1063 26.67 -19.23 -11.95
N ALA A 1064 26.80 -20.24 -11.08
CA ALA A 1064 26.83 -21.66 -11.42
C ALA A 1064 25.63 -22.41 -10.86
N LEU A 1065 25.20 -23.45 -11.57
CA LEU A 1065 24.19 -24.40 -11.11
C LEU A 1065 24.88 -25.70 -10.65
N GLY A 1066 24.80 -26.01 -9.37
CA GLY A 1066 25.32 -27.22 -8.76
C GLY A 1066 24.25 -28.31 -8.66
N VAL A 1067 24.66 -29.58 -8.82
CA VAL A 1067 23.79 -30.74 -8.70
C VAL A 1067 24.52 -31.85 -7.95
N THR A 1068 23.90 -32.38 -6.90
CA THR A 1068 24.48 -33.43 -6.04
C THR A 1068 23.47 -34.55 -5.81
N HIS A 1069 23.91 -35.80 -5.93
CA HIS A 1069 23.11 -36.99 -5.61
C HIS A 1069 23.60 -37.59 -4.28
N ILE A 1070 22.72 -37.58 -3.28
CA ILE A 1070 23.01 -38.03 -1.91
C ILE A 1070 22.22 -39.31 -1.64
N ARG A 1071 22.85 -40.29 -1.00
CA ARG A 1071 22.20 -41.49 -0.46
C ARG A 1071 22.33 -41.53 1.06
N ILE A 1072 21.23 -41.87 1.72
CA ILE A 1072 21.15 -41.97 3.18
C ILE A 1072 20.60 -43.35 3.56
N SER A 1073 21.22 -43.98 4.54
CA SER A 1073 20.70 -45.19 5.19
C SER A 1073 19.94 -44.79 6.47
N PRO A 1074 18.69 -45.22 6.68
CA PRO A 1074 17.94 -44.91 7.90
C PRO A 1074 18.60 -45.52 9.14
N ILE A 1075 18.48 -44.83 10.27
CA ILE A 1075 18.94 -45.35 11.56
C ILE A 1075 17.93 -46.41 12.03
N SER A 1076 18.32 -47.69 11.97
CA SER A 1076 17.45 -48.79 12.40
C SER A 1076 17.37 -48.86 13.94
N ALA A 1077 16.17 -48.76 14.50
CA ALA A 1077 15.93 -48.77 15.96
C ALA A 1077 16.23 -50.12 16.67
N SER A 1078 16.67 -51.16 15.96
CA SER A 1078 16.73 -52.55 16.47
C SER A 1078 18.12 -53.16 16.63
N SER A 1079 19.22 -52.40 16.50
CA SER A 1079 20.56 -52.92 16.82
C SER A 1079 21.44 -51.88 17.50
N ALA A 1080 21.44 -51.91 18.83
CA ALA A 1080 22.36 -51.18 19.71
C ALA A 1080 23.81 -51.73 19.69
N SER A 1081 24.31 -52.09 18.50
CA SER A 1081 25.69 -52.49 18.28
C SER A 1081 26.19 -51.86 16.99
N GLN A 1082 26.93 -50.74 17.12
CA GLN A 1082 27.78 -50.10 16.12
C GLN A 1082 27.34 -50.28 14.65
N GLY A 1083 26.29 -49.56 14.26
CA GLY A 1083 25.97 -49.30 12.85
C GLY A 1083 25.92 -47.80 12.64
N ASP A 1084 27.04 -47.18 12.29
CA ASP A 1084 27.09 -45.78 11.86
C ASP A 1084 26.11 -45.59 10.69
N GLY A 1085 25.15 -44.69 10.83
CA GLY A 1085 24.32 -44.26 9.70
C GLY A 1085 25.21 -43.58 8.65
N THR A 1086 25.57 -44.29 7.59
CA THR A 1086 26.47 -43.75 6.56
C THR A 1086 25.69 -42.90 5.55
N SER A 1087 25.95 -41.59 5.52
CA SER A 1087 25.55 -40.74 4.39
C SER A 1087 26.64 -40.77 3.31
N ILE A 1088 26.25 -41.03 2.05
CA ILE A 1088 27.20 -41.16 0.93
C ILE A 1088 26.81 -40.21 -0.20
N ILE A 1089 27.72 -39.32 -0.58
CA ILE A 1089 27.60 -38.50 -1.79
C ILE A 1089 27.99 -39.37 -2.99
N LYS A 1090 27.02 -39.73 -3.84
CA LYS A 1090 27.26 -40.58 -5.01
C LYS A 1090 27.92 -39.84 -6.16
N SER A 1091 27.43 -38.64 -6.45
CA SER A 1091 27.93 -37.82 -7.55
C SER A 1091 27.72 -36.34 -7.27
N LYS A 1092 28.59 -35.53 -7.84
CA LYS A 1092 28.51 -34.07 -7.84
C LYS A 1092 28.84 -33.54 -9.24
N SER A 1093 28.12 -32.52 -9.67
CA SER A 1093 28.29 -31.89 -10.96
C SER A 1093 27.99 -30.41 -10.85
N ILE A 1094 28.64 -29.59 -11.68
CA ILE A 1094 28.45 -28.15 -11.69
C ILE A 1094 28.45 -27.64 -13.12
N ILE A 1095 27.54 -26.73 -13.41
CA ILE A 1095 27.33 -26.14 -14.72
C ILE A 1095 27.80 -24.69 -14.65
N ARG A 1096 28.84 -24.35 -15.41
CA ARG A 1096 29.42 -23.00 -15.50
C ARG A 1096 29.55 -22.59 -16.97
N PRO A 1097 29.19 -21.34 -17.35
CA PRO A 1097 28.41 -20.35 -16.60
C PRO A 1097 26.90 -20.59 -16.79
N ALA A 1098 26.17 -20.91 -15.72
CA ALA A 1098 24.74 -21.21 -15.80
C ALA A 1098 23.88 -19.94 -15.89
N HIS A 1099 24.36 -18.80 -15.39
CA HIS A 1099 23.78 -17.46 -15.51
C HIS A 1099 24.89 -16.40 -15.68
N ALA A 1100 24.52 -15.15 -15.99
CA ALA A 1100 25.48 -14.03 -16.06
C ALA A 1100 25.73 -13.39 -14.68
N ALA A 1101 24.85 -13.63 -13.70
CA ALA A 1101 24.96 -13.16 -12.32
C ALA A 1101 24.62 -14.27 -11.31
N ALA A 1102 24.60 -13.94 -10.02
CA ALA A 1102 24.26 -14.87 -8.95
C ALA A 1102 22.89 -15.52 -9.15
N ILE A 1103 22.79 -16.84 -8.89
CA ILE A 1103 21.52 -17.58 -8.95
C ILE A 1103 20.87 -17.53 -7.57
N THR A 1104 19.82 -16.72 -7.44
CA THR A 1104 19.16 -16.41 -6.17
C THR A 1104 17.91 -17.24 -5.92
N GLY A 1105 17.26 -17.74 -6.98
CA GLY A 1105 16.10 -18.62 -6.88
C GLY A 1105 16.33 -19.96 -7.58
N ILE A 1106 15.93 -21.06 -6.94
CA ILE A 1106 15.96 -22.39 -7.55
C ILE A 1106 14.82 -23.26 -7.02
N ALA A 1107 14.15 -23.97 -7.91
CA ALA A 1107 13.10 -24.91 -7.52
C ALA A 1107 12.98 -26.08 -8.50
N PHE A 1108 12.69 -27.26 -7.97
CA PHE A 1108 12.26 -28.40 -8.78
C PHE A 1108 10.83 -28.20 -9.26
N ALA A 1109 10.65 -28.09 -10.57
CA ALA A 1109 9.33 -28.10 -11.18
C ALA A 1109 8.74 -29.51 -11.23
N HIS A 1110 9.51 -30.48 -11.71
CA HIS A 1110 9.07 -31.85 -11.83
C HIS A 1110 10.25 -32.80 -11.74
N VAL A 1111 10.05 -33.96 -11.11
CA VAL A 1111 11.07 -35.00 -11.00
C VAL A 1111 10.44 -36.32 -11.42
N ASP A 1112 11.03 -36.92 -12.45
CA ASP A 1112 10.72 -38.25 -12.97
C ASP A 1112 11.88 -39.21 -12.61
N LYS A 1113 11.74 -40.50 -12.92
CA LYS A 1113 12.73 -41.55 -12.62
C LYS A 1113 14.12 -41.22 -13.16
N ASP A 1114 14.20 -40.75 -14.41
CA ASP A 1114 15.46 -40.51 -15.12
C ASP A 1114 15.64 -39.05 -15.60
N SER A 1115 14.65 -38.18 -15.40
CA SER A 1115 14.74 -36.75 -15.73
C SER A 1115 14.21 -35.83 -14.63
N ALA A 1116 14.86 -34.69 -14.41
CA ALA A 1116 14.38 -33.67 -13.49
C ALA A 1116 14.35 -32.31 -14.18
N PHE A 1117 13.29 -31.55 -13.95
CA PHE A 1117 13.09 -30.20 -14.47
C PHE A 1117 13.28 -29.21 -13.34
N VAL A 1118 14.20 -28.28 -13.53
CA VAL A 1118 14.62 -27.30 -12.53
C VAL A 1118 14.47 -25.92 -13.13
N VAL A 1119 13.89 -24.99 -12.38
CA VAL A 1119 13.77 -23.59 -12.77
C VAL A 1119 14.75 -22.78 -11.94
N THR A 1120 15.46 -21.86 -12.58
CA THR A 1120 16.42 -20.95 -11.94
C THR A 1120 16.08 -19.51 -12.25
N GLY A 1121 16.19 -18.65 -11.24
CA GLY A 1121 16.09 -17.20 -11.32
C GLY A 1121 17.40 -16.55 -10.87
N SER A 1122 17.78 -15.43 -11.50
CA SER A 1122 19.06 -14.77 -11.25
C SER A 1122 18.97 -13.25 -11.39
N ASN A 1123 19.94 -12.56 -10.77
CA ASN A 1123 20.12 -11.11 -10.84
C ASN A 1123 20.43 -10.58 -12.25
N ASP A 1124 20.65 -11.45 -13.23
CA ASP A 1124 20.74 -11.09 -14.65
C ASP A 1124 19.35 -10.89 -15.31
N GLN A 1125 18.28 -10.93 -14.52
CA GLN A 1125 16.90 -10.79 -14.97
C GLN A 1125 16.51 -11.86 -16.01
N ARG A 1126 16.99 -13.09 -15.81
CA ARG A 1126 16.60 -14.25 -16.63
C ARG A 1126 16.03 -15.37 -15.78
N VAL A 1127 14.95 -15.96 -16.30
CA VAL A 1127 14.40 -17.22 -15.79
C VAL A 1127 14.74 -18.30 -16.81
N ARG A 1128 15.33 -19.40 -16.33
CA ARG A 1128 15.78 -20.52 -17.17
C ARG A 1128 15.17 -21.83 -16.68
N ILE A 1129 14.78 -22.69 -17.62
CA ILE A 1129 14.37 -24.07 -17.31
C ILE A 1129 15.46 -25.03 -17.78
N TRP A 1130 15.87 -25.90 -16.87
CA TRP A 1130 16.87 -26.93 -17.12
C TRP A 1130 16.25 -28.31 -17.02
N ARG A 1131 16.61 -29.19 -17.96
CA ARG A 1131 16.40 -30.63 -17.85
C ARG A 1131 17.71 -31.29 -17.44
N LEU A 1132 17.69 -31.93 -16.28
CA LEU A 1132 18.80 -32.74 -15.76
C LEU A 1132 18.56 -34.21 -16.10
N LEU A 1133 19.61 -34.91 -16.54
CA LEU A 1133 19.58 -36.30 -16.98
C LEU A 1133 20.84 -37.05 -16.52
N GLY A 1134 20.70 -38.37 -16.29
CA GLY A 1134 21.84 -39.27 -16.12
C GLY A 1134 22.47 -39.31 -14.73
N TRP A 1135 21.83 -38.73 -13.70
CA TRP A 1135 22.37 -38.76 -12.32
C TRP A 1135 22.33 -40.14 -11.65
N GLN A 1136 21.53 -41.07 -12.18
CA GLN A 1136 21.41 -42.44 -11.68
C GLN A 1136 22.34 -43.46 -12.40
N GLN A 1137 22.94 -43.10 -13.54
CA GLN A 1137 23.69 -44.06 -14.35
C GLN A 1137 25.12 -44.30 -13.84
N LYS A 1138 25.42 -45.53 -13.38
CA LYS A 1138 26.75 -45.93 -12.91
C LYS A 1138 27.86 -45.85 -13.97
N GLN A 1139 27.51 -45.89 -15.26
CA GLN A 1139 28.48 -45.90 -16.38
C GLN A 1139 28.78 -44.50 -16.95
N GLN A 1140 27.88 -43.53 -16.81
CA GLN A 1140 28.13 -42.13 -17.20
C GLN A 1140 28.58 -41.33 -15.97
N LYS A 1141 29.87 -40.97 -15.93
CA LYS A 1141 30.43 -40.14 -14.84
C LYS A 1141 30.00 -38.66 -14.88
N GLN A 1142 29.25 -38.23 -15.89
CA GLN A 1142 28.88 -36.83 -16.09
C GLN A 1142 27.37 -36.67 -16.23
N LEU A 1143 26.79 -35.83 -15.36
CA LEU A 1143 25.43 -35.33 -15.48
C LEU A 1143 25.28 -34.58 -16.81
N ARG A 1144 24.17 -34.82 -17.53
CA ARG A 1144 23.80 -33.99 -18.69
C ARG A 1144 22.73 -33.01 -18.26
N ALA A 1145 22.99 -31.72 -18.48
CA ALA A 1145 22.01 -30.66 -18.33
C ALA A 1145 21.69 -30.05 -19.70
N GLN A 1146 20.41 -29.77 -19.94
CA GLN A 1146 19.92 -29.15 -21.15
C GLN A 1146 19.07 -27.93 -20.78
N LEU A 1147 19.44 -26.75 -21.28
CA LEU A 1147 18.59 -25.56 -21.23
C LEU A 1147 17.42 -25.76 -22.19
N LEU A 1148 16.18 -25.70 -21.67
CA LEU A 1148 14.96 -25.86 -22.46
C LEU A 1148 14.43 -24.50 -22.95
N ASP A 1149 14.34 -23.53 -22.05
CA ASP A 1149 13.86 -22.19 -22.36
C ASP A 1149 14.56 -21.14 -21.49
N GLU A 1150 14.60 -19.91 -22.01
CA GLU A 1150 15.11 -18.72 -21.35
C GLU A 1150 14.20 -17.53 -21.67
N ARG A 1151 13.79 -16.81 -20.62
CA ARG A 1151 12.94 -15.62 -20.75
C ARG A 1151 13.48 -14.48 -19.90
N TYR A 1152 13.27 -13.25 -20.39
CA TYR A 1152 13.48 -12.04 -19.61
C TYR A 1152 12.43 -11.96 -18.50
N SER A 1153 12.88 -11.74 -17.28
CA SER A 1153 12.03 -11.37 -16.16
C SER A 1153 12.14 -9.89 -15.91
N SER A 1154 10.99 -9.24 -15.78
CA SER A 1154 10.92 -7.82 -15.46
C SER A 1154 11.26 -7.51 -14.00
N VAL A 1155 11.37 -8.54 -13.15
CA VAL A 1155 11.73 -8.43 -11.74
C VAL A 1155 13.23 -8.15 -11.61
N ALA A 1156 13.58 -6.94 -11.21
CA ALA A 1156 14.97 -6.59 -10.87
C ALA A 1156 15.39 -7.17 -9.52
N ASP A 1157 16.70 -7.43 -9.33
CA ASP A 1157 17.28 -8.05 -8.13
C ASP A 1157 16.45 -9.22 -7.61
N ALA A 1158 16.27 -10.25 -8.47
CA ALA A 1158 15.50 -11.44 -8.14
C ALA A 1158 15.96 -11.99 -6.78
N GLY A 1159 15.07 -12.00 -5.81
CA GLY A 1159 15.35 -12.39 -4.42
C GLY A 1159 15.14 -13.87 -4.17
N ASP A 1160 14.06 -14.44 -4.71
CA ASP A 1160 13.65 -15.83 -4.47
C ASP A 1160 12.72 -16.35 -5.59
N LEU A 1161 12.48 -17.66 -5.62
CA LEU A 1161 11.65 -18.33 -6.60
C LEU A 1161 10.97 -19.55 -5.99
N ASP A 1162 9.67 -19.72 -6.25
CA ASP A 1162 8.91 -20.90 -5.82
C ASP A 1162 8.01 -21.44 -6.95
N VAL A 1163 7.62 -22.72 -6.85
CA VAL A 1163 6.80 -23.42 -7.84
C VAL A 1163 5.58 -24.03 -7.17
N PHE A 1164 4.41 -23.81 -7.75
CA PHE A 1164 3.14 -24.35 -7.25
C PHE A 1164 2.27 -24.92 -8.38
N GLU A 1165 1.23 -25.66 -7.98
CA GLU A 1165 0.23 -26.22 -8.89
C GLU A 1165 -1.10 -25.49 -8.65
N GLY A 1166 -1.76 -25.05 -9.73
CA GLY A 1166 -3.07 -24.40 -9.66
C GLY A 1166 -4.20 -25.40 -9.34
N GLU A 1167 -5.30 -24.92 -8.72
CA GLU A 1167 -6.50 -25.72 -8.46
C GLU A 1167 -7.37 -25.87 -9.72
N GLY A 1168 -6.90 -26.64 -10.71
CA GLY A 1168 -7.74 -27.09 -11.82
C GLY A 1168 -8.66 -28.24 -11.40
N LYS A 1169 -9.98 -28.00 -11.33
CA LYS A 1169 -10.99 -29.06 -11.19
C LYS A 1169 -11.37 -29.60 -12.58
N ASP A 1170 -10.70 -30.66 -13.02
CA ASP A 1170 -11.22 -31.49 -14.10
C ASP A 1170 -12.09 -32.61 -13.52
N GLU A 1171 -13.40 -32.53 -13.73
CA GLU A 1171 -14.35 -33.59 -13.35
C GLU A 1171 -14.12 -34.93 -14.10
N GLU A 1172 -13.19 -34.96 -15.08
CA GLU A 1172 -12.90 -36.16 -15.90
C GLU A 1172 -11.44 -36.65 -15.87
N GLY A 1173 -10.59 -36.18 -14.95
CA GLY A 1173 -9.29 -36.83 -14.64
C GLY A 1173 -8.30 -37.03 -15.80
N MET A 1174 -8.46 -36.28 -16.90
CA MET A 1174 -7.70 -36.45 -18.15
C MET A 1174 -6.82 -35.23 -18.52
N GLY A 1175 -6.90 -34.09 -17.84
CA GLY A 1175 -6.05 -32.92 -18.09
C GLY A 1175 -4.74 -32.94 -17.30
N GLU A 1176 -3.64 -32.52 -17.93
CA GLU A 1176 -2.34 -32.30 -17.27
C GLU A 1176 -2.43 -31.06 -16.35
N ARG A 1177 -2.19 -31.21 -15.05
CA ARG A 1177 -2.11 -30.07 -14.11
C ARG A 1177 -0.99 -29.13 -14.51
N LYS A 1178 -1.33 -27.87 -14.77
CA LYS A 1178 -0.38 -26.81 -15.15
C LYS A 1178 0.39 -26.34 -13.91
N LYS A 1179 1.72 -26.29 -14.03
CA LYS A 1179 2.61 -25.77 -12.98
C LYS A 1179 2.83 -24.28 -13.18
N LYS A 1180 3.05 -23.56 -12.10
CA LYS A 1180 3.30 -22.13 -12.11
C LYS A 1180 4.56 -21.81 -11.33
N VAL A 1181 5.34 -20.86 -11.84
CA VAL A 1181 6.58 -20.37 -11.24
C VAL A 1181 6.36 -18.94 -10.79
N ILE A 1182 6.70 -18.62 -9.55
CA ILE A 1182 6.64 -17.27 -9.01
C ILE A 1182 8.08 -16.77 -8.88
N VAL A 1183 8.35 -15.59 -9.43
CA VAL A 1183 9.65 -14.93 -9.31
C VAL A 1183 9.42 -13.62 -8.58
N VAL A 1184 10.22 -13.37 -7.54
CA VAL A 1184 10.09 -12.18 -6.70
C VAL A 1184 11.42 -11.46 -6.54
N GLY A 1185 11.36 -10.16 -6.32
CA GLY A 1185 12.50 -9.25 -6.18
C GLY A 1185 11.98 -7.83 -6.05
N VAL A 1186 12.46 -6.87 -6.84
CA VAL A 1186 11.77 -5.58 -7.03
C VAL A 1186 10.58 -5.80 -7.97
N GLY A 1187 9.46 -6.24 -7.38
CA GLY A 1187 8.27 -6.68 -8.11
C GLY A 1187 8.04 -8.18 -8.01
N LEU A 1188 6.99 -8.64 -8.68
CA LEU A 1188 6.54 -10.03 -8.69
C LEU A 1188 6.01 -10.42 -10.06
N GLU A 1189 6.39 -11.61 -10.51
CA GLU A 1189 5.85 -12.24 -11.71
C GLU A 1189 5.32 -13.65 -11.42
N VAL A 1190 4.29 -14.05 -12.16
CA VAL A 1190 3.83 -15.44 -12.23
C VAL A 1190 3.97 -15.92 -13.67
N TRP A 1191 4.57 -17.09 -13.83
CA TRP A 1191 4.83 -17.74 -15.10
C TRP A 1191 4.13 -19.09 -15.14
N GLU A 1192 3.42 -19.38 -16.22
CA GLU A 1192 2.92 -20.71 -16.53
C GLU A 1192 4.05 -21.55 -17.11
N LEU A 1193 4.13 -22.80 -16.64
CA LEU A 1193 5.11 -23.78 -17.05
C LEU A 1193 4.39 -25.00 -17.65
N GLU A 1194 4.51 -25.16 -18.98
CA GLU A 1194 4.04 -26.36 -19.67
C GLU A 1194 5.11 -27.46 -19.63
N VAL A 1195 4.98 -28.39 -18.69
CA VAL A 1195 5.80 -29.62 -18.64
C VAL A 1195 5.03 -30.76 -19.27
N ARG A 1196 5.13 -30.95 -20.59
CA ARG A 1196 4.59 -32.16 -21.23
C ARG A 1196 5.41 -33.36 -20.78
N GLY A 1197 4.78 -34.31 -20.10
CA GLY A 1197 5.43 -35.59 -19.81
C GLY A 1197 5.74 -36.28 -21.13
N ALA A 1198 7.00 -36.66 -21.37
CA ALA A 1198 7.34 -37.54 -22.48
C ALA A 1198 6.69 -38.91 -22.20
N ARG A 1199 5.46 -39.11 -22.67
CA ARG A 1199 4.85 -40.45 -22.73
C ARG A 1199 5.53 -41.30 -23.79
#